data_AF-A0A9P9WG14-F1
#
_entry.id   AF-A0A9P9WG14-F1
#
_cell.length_a   1.000
_cell.length_b   1.000
_cell.length_c   1.000
_cell.angle_alpha   90.00
_cell.angle_beta   90.00
_cell.angle_gamma   90.00
#
_symmetry.space_group_name_H-M   'P 1'
#
loop_
_entity.id
_entity.type
_entity.pdbx_description
1 polymer ?
#
loop_
_entity_poly.entity_id
_entity_poly.type
_entity_poly.pdbx_seq_one_letter_code
_entity_poly.pdbx_strand_id
1 'polypeptide(L)'
;MLLSPGSSRRQERRREQIRVSQRNFRERQRNRIAALESQVNRLEAMIRAVEHLNDTKDSPTYGRALRSITRLVEGLEPSSMPSVVHPRYESMRSKVQQLKQPAPSTGQRFIGTSIHAALIDRFVDYMSPFRSVPQAKHHWVNDNQPRRAWRTGAGLMGSDFVHNAYLAAATRFTGQELDDPRLTHAADGLYSSVLGQLQKAIMDPITSKSDEVLVVTITCLLYEGRLRRTTPNAEAHVRGSLALFAHRGPVTCVAGVAHDVYVEGRMFWVWFSVMRRCSTILSEQAWKHIPWSLDVARKDMMDHLLDNIVDISTLLALIDESCAGNSNRGNSVLSARILTTLRDISQNLRAWKHSWMGPKHGNVSEKPVPAGFAPVFEYVNSNTGNLVRPTIFMFNDAVAFQASCHYYAALLIVSMVQRKLFVKDIAKRSGDLDFAILRLRNLSPEAIIEPGVLNGGPSHGCPMGTNGLRSRTTIPERLIKPWKLPPRKSYIFTHANVIDASTGKILPDTTVKISNGTIEAVCSADELPAVGDNETVMTINASGKYLSPGLIDAHVHLTAVPGSASLDGSMGDDATISHLRQPFVAGQSLRRGFTTLRDCGGATLALKEAIADSVFPGPRLFIANRALSQTGGHGDRRGTHDHTQPCCGGERAGLSMVCDGVPDCIRAAREQLRTGADFIKIMVGGGVASPTDKLSNTQFTSAEIQAIVEVAESYGTYVTAHAYTPRAIRHAISNGVRGIEHGNFVDEDTARLMKERGAWLTPTLVTYAAMADNKYAGFLPPGNAAKNVEVLEKGLESLRTATRAGVKICYGSDLLGPLTSEQLGEFKIRRRALSDAEILKAATVNPAEMIGQKDFLGQIREGYAADLLVMGANPLDDVSVFDQPEKNLLAVIKDGRVYDSRWSRLPVDVKDEVNFIE
;
A
#
# COMPACT_ATOMS: atom_id res chain seq x y z
N MET A 1 59.51 -75.09 44.90
CA MET A 1 59.54 -76.12 43.85
C MET A 1 58.21 -76.05 43.10
N LEU A 2 58.06 -75.74 41.82
CA LEU A 2 58.93 -75.59 40.66
C LEU A 2 58.29 -74.52 39.77
N LEU A 3 59.06 -73.53 39.29
CA LEU A 3 58.62 -72.60 38.26
C LEU A 3 58.34 -73.37 36.97
N SER A 4 57.15 -73.21 36.39
CA SER A 4 56.94 -73.48 34.96
C SER A 4 57.02 -72.14 34.20
N PRO A 5 58.07 -71.89 33.40
CA PRO A 5 58.25 -70.66 32.62
C PRO A 5 57.28 -70.50 31.43
N GLY A 6 56.20 -71.29 31.38
CA GLY A 6 55.32 -71.41 30.21
C GLY A 6 54.02 -70.59 30.24
N SER A 7 53.61 -70.05 31.40
CA SER A 7 52.32 -69.35 31.55
C SER A 7 52.37 -67.87 31.15
N SER A 8 53.52 -67.21 31.33
CA SER A 8 53.76 -65.80 30.95
C SER A 8 53.72 -65.60 29.44
N ARG A 9 54.46 -66.40 28.65
CA ARG A 9 54.48 -66.30 27.17
C ARG A 9 53.13 -66.60 26.52
N ARG A 10 52.31 -67.48 27.10
CA ARG A 10 50.99 -67.86 26.57
C ARG A 10 49.94 -66.77 26.86
N GLN A 11 49.98 -66.16 28.04
CA GLN A 11 49.16 -64.98 28.35
C GLN A 11 49.57 -63.76 27.54
N GLU A 12 50.88 -63.57 27.30
CA GLU A 12 51.40 -62.47 26.50
C GLU A 12 51.04 -62.63 25.02
N ARG A 13 51.17 -63.83 24.44
CA ARG A 13 50.67 -64.14 23.08
C ARG A 13 49.16 -63.93 22.93
N ARG A 14 48.36 -64.27 23.96
CA ARG A 14 46.90 -64.05 23.94
C ARG A 14 46.56 -62.56 24.04
N ARG A 15 47.29 -61.78 24.85
CA ARG A 15 47.17 -60.31 24.92
C ARG A 15 47.58 -59.66 23.60
N GLU A 16 48.63 -60.15 22.95
CA GLU A 16 49.10 -59.67 21.65
C GLU A 16 48.11 -60.01 20.53
N GLN A 17 47.54 -61.22 20.49
CA GLN A 17 46.47 -61.58 19.56
C GLN A 17 45.21 -60.73 19.75
N ILE A 18 44.83 -60.43 21.00
CA ILE A 18 43.71 -59.52 21.29
C ILE A 18 44.04 -58.09 20.81
N ARG A 19 45.26 -57.60 21.04
CA ARG A 19 45.70 -56.28 20.54
C ARG A 19 45.70 -56.21 19.01
N VAL A 20 46.20 -57.23 18.33
CA VAL A 20 46.18 -57.31 16.86
C VAL A 20 44.75 -57.41 16.33
N SER A 21 43.89 -58.21 16.95
CA SER A 21 42.47 -58.30 16.57
C SER A 21 41.73 -56.98 16.81
N GLN A 22 41.98 -56.29 17.92
CA GLN A 22 41.42 -54.97 18.20
C GLN A 22 41.96 -53.90 17.26
N ARG A 23 43.24 -53.96 16.87
CA ARG A 23 43.85 -53.06 15.88
C ARG A 23 43.23 -53.27 14.50
N ASN A 24 43.13 -54.52 14.05
CA ASN A 24 42.50 -54.89 12.77
C ASN A 24 41.01 -54.51 12.75
N PHE A 25 40.30 -54.69 13.87
CA PHE A 25 38.91 -54.25 13.99
C PHE A 25 38.80 -52.72 13.90
N ARG A 26 39.64 -51.97 14.64
CA ARG A 26 39.68 -50.50 14.58
C ARG A 26 40.04 -49.99 13.19
N GLU A 27 40.95 -50.65 12.49
CA GLU A 27 41.37 -50.29 11.13
C GLU A 27 40.25 -50.55 10.11
N ARG A 28 39.56 -51.70 10.19
CA ARG A 28 38.36 -51.95 9.37
C ARG A 28 37.23 -50.95 9.64
N GLN A 29 37.04 -50.57 10.91
CA GLN A 29 36.05 -49.54 11.28
C GLN A 29 36.45 -48.16 10.73
N ARG A 30 37.72 -47.77 10.82
CA ARG A 30 38.23 -46.52 10.21
C ARG A 30 38.06 -46.50 8.69
N ASN A 31 38.41 -47.59 8.01
CA ASN A 31 38.27 -47.67 6.55
C ASN A 31 36.79 -47.63 6.13
N ARG A 32 35.89 -48.27 6.90
CA ARG A 32 34.45 -48.20 6.67
C ARG A 32 33.90 -46.79 6.90
N ILE A 33 34.34 -46.09 7.95
CA ILE A 33 33.96 -44.69 8.21
C ILE A 33 34.45 -43.79 7.07
N ALA A 34 35.72 -43.89 6.67
CA ALA A 34 36.29 -43.08 5.59
C ALA A 34 35.59 -43.29 4.24
N ALA A 35 35.19 -44.53 3.92
CA ALA A 35 34.42 -44.84 2.72
C ALA A 35 33.02 -44.20 2.76
N LEU A 36 32.34 -44.26 3.91
CA LEU A 36 31.03 -43.62 4.11
C LEU A 36 31.13 -42.09 4.05
N GLU A 37 32.17 -41.49 4.66
CA GLU A 37 32.42 -40.04 4.58
C GLU A 37 32.64 -39.58 3.14
N SER A 38 33.42 -40.35 2.36
CA SER A 38 33.63 -40.08 0.93
C SER A 38 32.30 -40.12 0.14
N GLN A 39 31.43 -41.08 0.44
CA GLN A 39 30.12 -41.21 -0.20
C GLN A 39 29.17 -40.06 0.19
N VAL A 40 29.14 -39.68 1.46
CA VAL A 40 28.36 -38.54 1.98
C VAL A 40 28.85 -37.22 1.34
N ASN A 41 30.16 -36.99 1.23
CA ASN A 41 30.71 -35.80 0.60
C ASN A 41 30.28 -35.65 -0.87
N ARG A 42 30.26 -36.77 -1.62
CA ARG A 42 29.77 -36.77 -3.02
C ARG A 42 28.29 -36.41 -3.10
N LEU A 43 27.47 -36.96 -2.20
CA LEU A 43 26.03 -36.68 -2.18
C LEU A 43 25.72 -35.23 -1.77
N GLU A 44 26.44 -34.66 -0.81
CA GLU A 44 26.32 -33.25 -0.46
C GLU A 44 26.67 -32.33 -1.65
N ALA A 45 27.70 -32.68 -2.44
CA ALA A 45 28.05 -31.93 -3.65
C ALA A 45 26.95 -32.01 -4.72
N MET A 46 26.34 -33.18 -4.91
CA MET A 46 25.21 -33.35 -5.82
C MET A 46 23.98 -32.57 -5.35
N ILE A 47 23.68 -32.56 -4.05
CA ILE A 47 22.58 -31.77 -3.46
C ILE A 47 22.81 -30.28 -3.73
N ARG A 48 24.02 -29.75 -3.51
CA ARG A 48 24.38 -28.36 -3.82
C ARG A 48 24.21 -28.02 -5.31
N ALA A 49 24.57 -28.94 -6.20
CA ALA A 49 24.38 -28.74 -7.64
C ALA A 49 22.89 -28.65 -8.02
N VAL A 50 22.01 -29.41 -7.35
CA VAL A 50 20.55 -29.32 -7.57
C VAL A 50 19.95 -28.09 -6.90
N GLU A 51 20.48 -27.64 -5.77
CA GLU A 51 20.12 -26.36 -5.14
C GLU A 51 20.40 -25.18 -6.08
N HIS A 52 21.48 -25.20 -6.87
CA HIS A 52 21.75 -24.18 -7.89
C HIS A 52 20.80 -24.24 -9.11
N LEU A 53 20.10 -25.35 -9.32
CA LEU A 53 19.09 -25.50 -10.38
C LEU A 53 17.67 -25.17 -9.89
N ASN A 54 17.50 -24.68 -8.66
CA ASN A 54 16.21 -24.49 -7.99
C ASN A 54 15.27 -23.52 -8.73
N ASP A 55 15.80 -22.57 -9.51
CA ASP A 55 15.03 -21.66 -10.39
C ASP A 55 14.36 -22.39 -11.57
N THR A 56 14.73 -23.65 -11.81
CA THR A 56 14.21 -24.51 -12.88
C THR A 56 13.50 -25.75 -12.34
N LYS A 57 12.89 -25.67 -11.14
CA LYS A 57 12.22 -26.79 -10.45
C LYS A 57 11.24 -27.60 -11.35
N ASP A 58 10.64 -26.96 -12.35
CA ASP A 58 9.70 -27.57 -13.33
C ASP A 58 10.37 -28.18 -14.58
N SER A 59 11.70 -28.09 -14.69
CA SER A 59 12.48 -28.64 -15.79
C SER A 59 12.59 -30.18 -15.71
N PRO A 60 12.50 -30.91 -16.84
CA PRO A 60 12.81 -32.34 -16.90
C PRO A 60 14.20 -32.67 -16.36
N THR A 61 15.15 -31.73 -16.46
CA THR A 61 16.53 -31.88 -15.97
C THR A 61 16.58 -31.83 -14.45
N TYR A 62 15.85 -30.91 -13.81
CA TYR A 62 15.72 -30.85 -12.35
C TYR A 62 15.04 -32.13 -11.81
N GLY A 63 13.94 -32.55 -12.44
CA GLY A 63 13.22 -33.76 -12.05
C GLY A 63 14.06 -35.04 -12.17
N ARG A 64 14.90 -35.17 -13.21
CA ARG A 64 15.84 -36.30 -13.34
C ARG A 64 16.93 -36.27 -12.26
N ALA A 65 17.53 -35.11 -12.01
CA ALA A 65 18.58 -34.94 -11.00
C ALA A 65 18.06 -35.23 -9.58
N LEU A 66 16.89 -34.69 -9.22
CA LEU A 66 16.27 -34.90 -7.91
C LEU A 66 15.90 -36.37 -7.67
N ARG A 67 15.36 -37.07 -8.69
CA ARG A 67 15.08 -38.52 -8.60
C ARG A 67 16.35 -39.34 -8.40
N SER A 68 17.46 -38.96 -9.03
CA SER A 68 18.73 -39.66 -8.91
C SER A 68 19.31 -39.51 -7.50
N ILE A 69 19.36 -38.29 -6.97
CA ILE A 69 19.85 -38.02 -5.61
C ILE A 69 18.96 -38.66 -4.55
N THR A 70 17.63 -38.62 -4.75
CA THR A 70 16.67 -39.25 -3.84
C THR A 70 16.97 -40.74 -3.64
N ARG A 71 17.15 -41.49 -4.74
CA ARG A 71 17.47 -42.93 -4.66
C ARG A 71 18.79 -43.19 -3.96
N LEU A 72 19.80 -42.36 -4.20
CA LEU A 72 21.12 -42.53 -3.60
C LEU A 72 21.13 -42.24 -2.09
N VAL A 73 20.33 -41.28 -1.63
CA VAL A 73 20.20 -40.96 -0.20
C VAL A 73 19.31 -41.98 0.52
N GLU A 74 18.22 -42.42 -0.10
CA GLU A 74 17.33 -43.45 0.48
C GLU A 74 17.96 -44.85 0.49
N GLY A 75 18.90 -45.13 -0.41
CA GLY A 75 19.66 -46.39 -0.44
C GLY A 75 20.75 -46.52 0.64
N LEU A 76 20.94 -45.51 1.49
CA LEU A 76 21.83 -45.58 2.66
C LEU A 76 21.03 -46.09 3.87
N GLU A 77 21.39 -47.25 4.39
CA GLU A 77 20.75 -47.90 5.55
C GLU A 77 21.11 -47.19 6.88
N PRO A 78 20.16 -46.48 7.54
CA PRO A 78 20.44 -45.66 8.73
C PRO A 78 20.88 -46.49 9.94
N SER A 79 20.33 -47.70 10.08
CA SER A 79 20.57 -48.63 11.20
C SER A 79 22.02 -49.13 11.30
N SER A 80 22.81 -48.94 10.24
CA SER A 80 24.19 -49.44 10.14
C SER A 80 25.25 -48.33 10.16
N MET A 81 24.83 -47.08 10.39
CA MET A 81 25.67 -45.90 10.21
C MET A 81 26.41 -45.49 11.51
N PRO A 82 27.72 -45.24 11.47
CA PRO A 82 28.48 -44.75 12.63
C PRO A 82 27.91 -43.42 13.16
N SER A 83 27.89 -43.24 14.48
CA SER A 83 27.33 -42.05 15.15
C SER A 83 27.93 -40.72 14.68
N VAL A 84 29.17 -40.74 14.17
CA VAL A 84 29.88 -39.56 13.64
C VAL A 84 29.31 -39.10 12.27
N VAL A 85 28.77 -40.02 11.48
CA VAL A 85 28.26 -39.74 10.12
C VAL A 85 26.73 -39.54 10.12
N HIS A 86 26.03 -40.13 11.09
CA HIS A 86 24.58 -40.10 11.20
C HIS A 86 23.95 -38.68 11.18
N PRO A 87 24.49 -37.64 11.87
CA PRO A 87 23.90 -36.30 11.82
C PRO A 87 23.97 -35.66 10.42
N ARG A 88 25.04 -35.93 9.68
CA ARG A 88 25.21 -35.42 8.30
C ARG A 88 24.24 -36.10 7.34
N TYR A 89 24.03 -37.40 7.52
CA TYR A 89 23.01 -38.15 6.78
C TYR A 89 21.60 -37.59 7.02
N GLU A 90 21.20 -37.37 8.27
CA GLU A 90 19.88 -36.78 8.60
C GLU A 90 19.72 -35.36 8.01
N SER A 91 20.78 -34.55 8.06
CA SER A 91 20.78 -33.23 7.41
C SER A 91 20.56 -33.32 5.90
N MET A 92 21.26 -34.23 5.20
CA MET A 92 21.07 -34.47 3.77
C MET A 92 19.67 -34.98 3.45
N ARG A 93 19.15 -35.92 4.25
CA ARG A 93 17.81 -36.48 4.09
C ARG A 93 16.74 -35.39 4.22
N SER A 94 16.88 -34.52 5.23
CA SER A 94 16.03 -33.35 5.42
C SER A 94 16.10 -32.39 4.23
N LYS A 95 17.31 -32.10 3.72
CA LYS A 95 17.48 -31.24 2.53
C LYS A 95 16.85 -31.82 1.28
N VAL A 96 17.02 -33.11 1.01
CA VAL A 96 16.36 -33.78 -0.12
C VAL A 96 14.84 -33.73 0.04
N GLN A 97 14.33 -33.88 1.26
CA GLN A 97 12.90 -33.75 1.54
C GLN A 97 12.38 -32.32 1.33
N GLN A 98 13.16 -31.29 1.67
CA GLN A 98 12.87 -29.89 1.34
C GLN A 98 12.93 -29.60 -0.17
N LEU A 99 13.88 -30.22 -0.90
CA LEU A 99 13.96 -30.10 -2.35
C LEU A 99 12.78 -30.79 -3.05
N LYS A 100 12.25 -31.89 -2.47
CA LYS A 100 10.99 -32.54 -2.89
C LYS A 100 9.75 -31.71 -2.58
N GLN A 101 9.80 -30.82 -1.58
CA GLN A 101 8.68 -29.93 -1.29
C GLN A 101 8.54 -28.87 -2.40
N PRO A 102 7.30 -28.54 -2.80
CA PRO A 102 7.07 -27.36 -3.63
C PRO A 102 7.67 -26.15 -2.91
N ALA A 103 8.27 -25.21 -3.65
CA ALA A 103 8.86 -24.02 -3.03
C ALA A 103 7.80 -23.31 -2.15
N PRO A 104 8.18 -22.78 -0.97
CA PRO A 104 7.26 -22.00 -0.16
C PRO A 104 6.66 -20.89 -1.02
N SER A 105 5.34 -20.71 -0.94
CA SER A 105 4.59 -19.70 -1.67
C SER A 105 4.86 -18.31 -1.09
N THR A 106 6.09 -17.83 -1.22
CA THR A 106 6.41 -16.40 -1.19
C THR A 106 6.05 -15.82 -2.55
N GLY A 107 5.02 -14.98 -2.54
CA GLY A 107 4.38 -14.44 -3.74
C GLY A 107 3.31 -15.38 -4.25
N GLN A 108 2.15 -14.83 -4.64
CA GLN A 108 1.41 -15.38 -5.76
C GLN A 108 2.43 -15.63 -6.87
N ARG A 109 2.92 -16.87 -6.99
CA ARG A 109 3.38 -17.35 -8.27
C ARG A 109 2.20 -17.07 -9.19
N PHE A 110 2.41 -16.16 -10.13
CA PHE A 110 1.93 -16.30 -11.49
C PHE A 110 2.38 -17.71 -11.98
N ILE A 111 1.83 -18.78 -11.39
CA ILE A 111 1.53 -20.01 -12.11
C ILE A 111 0.71 -19.46 -13.25
N GLY A 112 1.15 -19.65 -14.49
CA GLY A 112 0.53 -19.09 -15.68
C GLY A 112 -0.96 -19.42 -15.76
N THR A 113 -1.79 -18.68 -15.01
CA THR A 113 -3.01 -18.12 -15.51
C THR A 113 -2.53 -17.35 -16.72
N SER A 114 -2.72 -17.96 -17.89
CA SER A 114 -2.71 -17.19 -19.13
C SER A 114 -3.53 -15.92 -18.87
N ILE A 115 -3.20 -14.82 -19.53
CA ILE A 115 -4.03 -13.59 -19.47
C ILE A 115 -5.52 -13.96 -19.61
N HIS A 116 -5.81 -15.05 -20.34
CA HIS A 116 -7.10 -15.72 -20.43
C HIS A 116 -7.70 -16.18 -19.09
N ALA A 117 -6.99 -16.89 -18.22
CA ALA A 117 -7.53 -17.25 -16.91
C ALA A 117 -7.75 -16.02 -15.99
N ALA A 118 -6.89 -15.01 -16.06
CA ALA A 118 -7.11 -13.75 -15.31
C ALA A 118 -8.31 -12.94 -15.83
N LEU A 119 -8.57 -13.00 -17.14
CA LEU A 119 -9.74 -12.38 -17.76
C LEU A 119 -11.02 -13.18 -17.49
N ILE A 120 -10.97 -14.51 -17.49
CA ILE A 120 -12.08 -15.36 -17.09
C ILE A 120 -12.42 -15.13 -15.62
N ASP A 121 -11.44 -15.10 -14.71
CA ASP A 121 -11.69 -14.84 -13.29
C ASP A 121 -12.38 -13.48 -13.08
N ARG A 122 -11.98 -12.44 -13.84
CA ARG A 122 -12.67 -11.14 -13.83
C ARG A 122 -14.07 -11.18 -14.44
N PHE A 123 -14.30 -11.98 -15.49
CA PHE A 123 -15.64 -12.19 -16.09
C PHE A 123 -16.58 -12.87 -15.11
N VAL A 124 -16.06 -13.91 -14.43
CA VAL A 124 -16.82 -14.64 -13.43
C VAL A 124 -17.18 -13.75 -12.25
N ASP A 125 -16.25 -12.91 -11.79
CA ASP A 125 -16.50 -11.95 -10.72
C ASP A 125 -17.52 -10.87 -11.10
N TYR A 126 -17.53 -10.42 -12.37
CA TYR A 126 -18.45 -9.39 -12.85
C TYR A 126 -19.90 -9.89 -12.98
N MET A 127 -20.07 -11.18 -13.23
CA MET A 127 -21.38 -11.83 -13.46
C MET A 127 -21.82 -12.73 -12.28
N SER A 128 -21.07 -12.78 -11.17
CA SER A 128 -21.37 -13.63 -10.01
C SER A 128 -22.51 -13.07 -9.14
N PRO A 129 -23.53 -13.87 -8.83
CA PRO A 129 -24.71 -13.44 -8.06
C PRO A 129 -24.55 -13.60 -6.53
N PHE A 130 -23.53 -14.33 -6.06
CA PHE A 130 -23.30 -14.61 -4.64
C PHE A 130 -22.16 -13.82 -4.02
N ARG A 131 -21.39 -13.09 -4.82
CA ARG A 131 -20.62 -11.99 -4.27
C ARG A 131 -21.55 -10.82 -4.04
N SER A 132 -22.05 -10.71 -2.81
CA SER A 132 -21.93 -9.39 -2.20
C SER A 132 -20.43 -9.09 -2.28
N VAL A 133 -20.03 -8.23 -3.20
CA VAL A 133 -18.72 -7.62 -3.11
C VAL A 133 -18.76 -6.98 -1.72
N PRO A 134 -18.00 -7.46 -0.70
CA PRO A 134 -17.74 -6.63 0.46
C PRO A 134 -17.22 -5.33 -0.14
N GLN A 135 -17.64 -4.14 0.31
CA GLN A 135 -17.18 -2.84 -0.23
C GLN A 135 -15.66 -2.78 -0.41
N ALA A 136 -15.16 -3.41 -1.46
CA ALA A 136 -13.97 -3.08 -2.16
C ALA A 136 -14.33 -1.74 -2.75
N LYS A 137 -13.44 -0.78 -2.54
CA LYS A 137 -13.42 0.59 -3.05
C LYS A 137 -13.52 0.59 -4.57
N HIS A 138 -14.68 0.17 -5.05
CA HIS A 138 -14.99 0.05 -6.42
C HIS A 138 -16.20 0.93 -6.79
N HIS A 139 -15.96 2.24 -6.85
CA HIS A 139 -16.81 3.25 -7.52
C HIS A 139 -16.84 3.11 -9.07
N TRP A 140 -16.69 1.90 -9.64
CA TRP A 140 -16.26 1.74 -11.06
C TRP A 140 -17.38 1.47 -12.06
N VAL A 141 -18.65 1.54 -11.68
CA VAL A 141 -19.75 1.47 -12.64
C VAL A 141 -20.88 2.38 -12.16
N ASN A 142 -21.50 3.08 -13.12
CA ASN A 142 -22.81 3.69 -12.92
C ASN A 142 -23.72 2.65 -12.24
N ASP A 143 -24.23 2.92 -11.03
CA ASP A 143 -24.79 1.97 -10.04
C ASP A 143 -26.05 1.18 -10.52
N ASN A 144 -26.34 1.27 -11.81
CA ASN A 144 -27.53 0.81 -12.51
C ASN A 144 -27.28 -0.18 -13.65
N GLN A 145 -26.05 -0.54 -14.05
CA GLN A 145 -25.84 -1.39 -15.25
C GLN A 145 -25.62 -2.90 -14.99
N PRO A 146 -24.64 -3.37 -14.18
CA PRO A 146 -24.42 -4.81 -13.97
C PRO A 146 -25.59 -5.49 -13.22
N ARG A 147 -26.36 -4.70 -12.45
CA ARG A 147 -27.59 -5.15 -11.81
C ARG A 147 -28.75 -5.37 -12.80
N ARG A 148 -28.69 -4.85 -14.04
CA ARG A 148 -29.77 -5.01 -15.04
C ARG A 148 -29.78 -6.39 -15.66
N ALA A 149 -28.66 -6.89 -16.21
CA ALA A 149 -28.61 -8.24 -16.80
C ALA A 149 -29.15 -9.31 -15.84
N TRP A 150 -28.78 -9.18 -14.56
CA TRP A 150 -29.22 -10.04 -13.46
C TRP A 150 -30.68 -9.82 -13.05
N ARG A 151 -31.16 -8.57 -12.90
CA ARG A 151 -32.58 -8.27 -12.61
C ARG A 151 -33.51 -8.69 -13.75
N THR A 152 -33.06 -8.59 -15.00
CA THR A 152 -33.80 -9.04 -16.18
C THR A 152 -33.80 -10.58 -16.26
N GLY A 153 -32.67 -11.23 -15.94
CA GLY A 153 -32.57 -12.68 -15.80
C GLY A 153 -33.37 -13.27 -14.62
N ALA A 154 -33.57 -12.50 -13.55
CA ALA A 154 -34.45 -12.87 -12.44
C ALA A 154 -35.92 -13.04 -12.87
N GLY A 155 -36.35 -12.36 -13.94
CA GLY A 155 -37.64 -12.59 -14.59
C GLY A 155 -37.76 -13.96 -15.26
N LEU A 156 -36.64 -14.65 -15.53
CA LEU A 156 -36.56 -16.00 -16.10
C LEU A 156 -36.37 -17.09 -15.03
N MET A 157 -36.31 -16.75 -13.73
CA MET A 157 -36.15 -17.73 -12.63
C MET A 157 -37.36 -18.66 -12.43
N GLY A 158 -38.42 -18.55 -13.23
CA GLY A 158 -39.47 -19.56 -13.33
C GLY A 158 -39.08 -20.79 -14.16
N SER A 159 -37.90 -20.80 -14.78
CA SER A 159 -37.38 -21.91 -15.59
C SER A 159 -36.48 -22.82 -14.77
N ASP A 160 -36.86 -24.11 -14.64
CA ASP A 160 -36.05 -25.13 -13.96
C ASP A 160 -34.65 -25.26 -14.58
N PHE A 161 -34.53 -25.02 -15.89
CA PHE A 161 -33.26 -25.10 -16.60
C PHE A 161 -32.29 -24.00 -16.17
N VAL A 162 -32.77 -22.76 -16.06
CA VAL A 162 -31.99 -21.61 -15.55
C VAL A 162 -31.71 -21.76 -14.05
N HIS A 163 -32.72 -22.18 -13.28
CA HIS A 163 -32.60 -22.38 -11.84
C HIS A 163 -31.53 -23.42 -11.49
N ASN A 164 -31.51 -24.57 -12.17
CA ASN A 164 -30.53 -25.63 -11.91
C ASN A 164 -29.10 -25.20 -12.27
N ALA A 165 -28.93 -24.44 -13.36
CA ALA A 165 -27.63 -23.87 -13.73
C ALA A 165 -27.12 -22.91 -12.64
N TYR A 166 -28.02 -22.06 -12.15
CA TYR A 166 -27.72 -21.12 -11.07
C TYR A 166 -27.39 -21.84 -9.77
N LEU A 167 -28.20 -22.82 -9.37
CA LEU A 167 -28.00 -23.58 -8.14
C LEU A 167 -26.67 -24.33 -8.17
N ALA A 168 -26.27 -24.87 -9.33
CA ALA A 168 -24.96 -25.48 -9.51
C ALA A 168 -23.83 -24.46 -9.25
N ALA A 169 -23.87 -23.27 -9.87
CA ALA A 169 -22.90 -22.22 -9.65
C ALA A 169 -22.88 -21.71 -8.20
N ALA A 170 -24.06 -21.45 -7.63
CA ALA A 170 -24.27 -21.04 -6.25
C ALA A 170 -23.60 -21.97 -5.25
N THR A 171 -24.00 -23.24 -5.30
CA THR A 171 -23.57 -24.29 -4.38
C THR A 171 -22.06 -24.48 -4.50
N ARG A 172 -21.51 -24.32 -5.71
CA ARG A 172 -20.08 -24.38 -5.94
C ARG A 172 -19.32 -23.24 -5.27
N PHE A 173 -19.77 -21.99 -5.47
CA PHE A 173 -19.13 -20.82 -4.87
C PHE A 173 -19.17 -20.90 -3.34
N THR A 174 -20.34 -21.20 -2.77
CA THR A 174 -20.52 -21.35 -1.32
C THR A 174 -19.64 -22.47 -0.76
N GLY A 175 -19.57 -23.62 -1.43
CA GLY A 175 -18.70 -24.72 -1.00
C GLY A 175 -17.22 -24.36 -1.01
N GLN A 176 -16.76 -23.54 -1.97
CA GLN A 176 -15.37 -23.08 -2.02
C GLN A 176 -15.06 -22.01 -0.97
N GLU A 177 -16.00 -21.11 -0.70
CA GLU A 177 -15.83 -20.05 0.29
C GLU A 177 -15.80 -20.60 1.71
N LEU A 178 -16.61 -21.63 1.99
CA LEU A 178 -16.68 -22.29 3.28
C LEU A 178 -15.66 -23.45 3.44
N ASP A 179 -14.85 -23.73 2.42
CA ASP A 179 -13.95 -24.89 2.33
C ASP A 179 -14.67 -26.23 2.62
N ASP A 180 -15.92 -26.38 2.15
CA ASP A 180 -16.76 -27.57 2.36
C ASP A 180 -16.72 -28.52 1.13
N PRO A 181 -16.06 -29.69 1.24
CA PRO A 181 -15.96 -30.67 0.17
C PRO A 181 -17.31 -31.31 -0.22
N ARG A 182 -18.33 -31.27 0.65
CA ARG A 182 -19.65 -31.87 0.37
C ARG A 182 -20.47 -30.99 -0.55
N LEU A 183 -20.48 -29.69 -0.29
CA LEU A 183 -21.16 -28.70 -1.12
C LEU A 183 -20.51 -28.62 -2.51
N THR A 184 -19.18 -28.65 -2.57
CA THR A 184 -18.47 -28.68 -3.86
C THR A 184 -18.77 -29.95 -4.66
N HIS A 185 -18.88 -31.12 -4.03
CA HIS A 185 -19.29 -32.37 -4.69
C HIS A 185 -20.76 -32.35 -5.17
N ALA A 186 -21.68 -31.82 -4.35
CA ALA A 186 -23.09 -31.67 -4.72
C ALA A 186 -23.25 -30.75 -5.95
N ALA A 187 -22.48 -29.67 -6.01
CA ALA A 187 -22.48 -28.76 -7.14
C ALA A 187 -22.02 -29.43 -8.46
N ASP A 188 -21.02 -30.32 -8.41
CA ASP A 188 -20.51 -31.07 -9.57
C ASP A 188 -21.59 -32.01 -10.17
N GLY A 189 -22.42 -32.60 -9.30
CA GLY A 189 -23.58 -33.40 -9.73
C GLY A 189 -24.66 -32.57 -10.45
N LEU A 190 -25.01 -31.41 -9.88
CA LEU A 190 -25.98 -30.49 -10.49
C LEU A 190 -25.51 -29.97 -11.84
N TYR A 191 -24.23 -29.58 -11.94
CA TYR A 191 -23.66 -29.06 -13.18
C TYR A 191 -23.64 -30.07 -14.32
N SER A 192 -23.32 -31.33 -14.02
CA SER A 192 -23.33 -32.41 -15.02
C SER A 192 -24.72 -32.60 -15.63
N SER A 193 -25.78 -32.46 -14.82
CA SER A 193 -27.17 -32.48 -15.29
C SER A 193 -27.49 -31.27 -16.19
N VAL A 194 -27.05 -30.08 -15.79
CA VAL A 194 -27.24 -28.83 -16.55
C VAL A 194 -26.56 -28.90 -17.91
N LEU A 195 -25.33 -29.41 -18.00
CA LEU A 195 -24.62 -29.60 -19.27
C LEU A 195 -25.38 -30.53 -20.22
N GLY A 196 -25.96 -31.63 -19.71
CA GLY A 196 -26.77 -32.55 -20.51
C GLY A 196 -28.04 -31.90 -21.06
N GLN A 197 -28.69 -31.02 -20.28
CA GLN A 197 -29.84 -30.25 -20.73
C GLN A 197 -29.46 -29.18 -21.75
N LEU A 198 -28.35 -28.47 -21.50
CA LEU A 198 -27.83 -27.45 -22.42
C LEU A 198 -27.47 -28.03 -23.78
N GLN A 199 -26.84 -29.20 -23.81
CA GLN A 199 -26.50 -29.88 -25.06
C GLN A 199 -27.76 -30.20 -25.88
N LYS A 200 -28.84 -30.66 -25.24
CA LYS A 200 -30.12 -30.92 -25.93
C LYS A 200 -30.76 -29.64 -26.47
N ALA A 201 -30.75 -28.57 -25.67
CA ALA A 201 -31.35 -27.29 -26.04
C ALA A 201 -30.59 -26.59 -27.19
N ILE A 202 -29.26 -26.70 -27.23
CA ILE A 202 -28.46 -26.16 -28.35
C ILE A 202 -28.73 -26.90 -29.66
N MET A 203 -29.06 -28.19 -29.61
CA MET A 203 -29.35 -29.00 -30.81
C MET A 203 -30.77 -28.83 -31.34
N ASP A 204 -31.66 -28.20 -30.56
CA ASP A 204 -33.04 -27.96 -30.96
C ASP A 204 -33.18 -26.57 -31.64
N PRO A 205 -33.67 -26.50 -32.89
CA PRO A 205 -33.71 -25.24 -33.66
C PRO A 205 -34.55 -24.12 -33.06
N ILE A 206 -35.50 -24.45 -32.17
CA ILE A 206 -36.40 -23.49 -31.54
C ILE A 206 -35.78 -22.98 -30.24
N THR A 207 -35.41 -23.87 -29.32
CA THR A 207 -34.90 -23.51 -28.00
C THR A 207 -33.47 -22.97 -28.04
N SER A 208 -32.65 -23.36 -29.02
CA SER A 208 -31.29 -22.82 -29.22
C SER A 208 -31.23 -21.29 -29.39
N LYS A 209 -32.32 -20.64 -29.78
CA LYS A 209 -32.40 -19.17 -29.91
C LYS A 209 -32.97 -18.48 -28.66
N SER A 210 -33.33 -19.21 -27.62
CA SER A 210 -33.93 -18.66 -26.42
C SER A 210 -32.90 -17.90 -25.56
N ASP A 211 -33.41 -16.99 -24.73
CA ASP A 211 -32.60 -16.31 -23.71
C ASP A 211 -32.18 -17.28 -22.60
N GLU A 212 -32.95 -18.33 -22.33
CA GLU A 212 -32.59 -19.36 -21.34
C GLU A 212 -31.31 -20.10 -21.73
N VAL A 213 -31.18 -20.52 -23.00
CA VAL A 213 -29.96 -21.19 -23.49
C VAL A 213 -28.76 -20.26 -23.40
N LEU A 214 -28.94 -18.97 -23.69
CA LEU A 214 -27.88 -17.98 -23.53
C LEU A 214 -27.48 -17.81 -22.06
N VAL A 215 -28.43 -17.60 -21.15
CA VAL A 215 -28.19 -17.43 -19.71
C VAL A 215 -27.55 -18.67 -19.10
N VAL A 216 -28.00 -19.87 -19.46
CA VAL A 216 -27.41 -21.12 -18.98
C VAL A 216 -26.00 -21.31 -19.53
N THR A 217 -25.75 -20.99 -20.81
CA THR A 217 -24.41 -21.05 -21.40
C THR A 217 -23.43 -20.13 -20.65
N ILE A 218 -23.87 -18.91 -20.32
CA ILE A 218 -23.06 -17.97 -19.53
C ILE A 218 -22.88 -18.46 -18.09
N THR A 219 -23.93 -18.95 -17.43
CA THR A 219 -23.83 -19.51 -16.07
C THR A 219 -22.88 -20.71 -16.01
N CYS A 220 -22.85 -21.56 -17.05
CA CYS A 220 -21.88 -22.65 -17.17
C CYS A 220 -20.43 -22.14 -17.35
N LEU A 221 -20.25 -21.02 -18.07
CA LEU A 221 -18.95 -20.35 -18.16
C LEU A 221 -18.49 -19.83 -16.78
N LEU A 222 -19.39 -19.26 -15.98
CA LEU A 222 -19.09 -18.83 -14.60
C LEU A 222 -18.68 -20.00 -13.71
N TYR A 223 -19.41 -21.10 -13.83
CA TYR A 223 -19.14 -22.34 -13.13
C TYR A 223 -17.73 -22.86 -13.47
N GLU A 224 -17.40 -23.03 -14.75
CA GLU A 224 -16.09 -23.56 -15.19
C GLU A 224 -14.92 -22.62 -14.90
N GLY A 225 -15.13 -21.30 -15.01
CA GLY A 225 -14.09 -20.31 -14.73
C GLY A 225 -13.53 -20.40 -13.31
N ARG A 226 -14.36 -20.75 -12.33
CA ARG A 226 -13.93 -20.86 -10.92
C ARG A 226 -13.40 -22.24 -10.53
N LEU A 227 -13.68 -23.25 -11.33
CA LEU A 227 -13.58 -24.65 -10.89
C LEU A 227 -12.26 -25.31 -11.20
N ARG A 228 -11.55 -24.95 -12.27
CA ARG A 228 -10.43 -25.75 -12.74
C ARG A 228 -9.33 -24.90 -13.36
N ARG A 229 -8.09 -25.14 -12.91
CA ARG A 229 -6.84 -24.61 -13.47
C ARG A 229 -6.56 -25.06 -14.92
N THR A 230 -7.54 -25.61 -15.64
CA THR A 230 -7.39 -26.07 -17.02
C THR A 230 -8.11 -25.11 -17.97
N THR A 231 -7.30 -24.32 -18.66
CA THR A 231 -7.61 -23.39 -19.75
C THR A 231 -8.67 -23.83 -20.79
N PRO A 232 -8.78 -25.13 -21.19
CA PRO A 232 -9.61 -25.53 -22.34
C PRO A 232 -11.14 -25.47 -22.18
N ASN A 233 -11.70 -25.76 -21.00
CA ASN A 233 -13.17 -25.84 -20.84
C ASN A 233 -13.84 -24.47 -20.84
N ALA A 234 -13.28 -23.54 -20.09
CA ALA A 234 -13.72 -22.14 -20.10
C ALA A 234 -13.54 -21.54 -21.51
N GLU A 235 -12.44 -21.87 -22.20
CA GLU A 235 -12.23 -21.48 -23.61
C GLU A 235 -13.35 -21.99 -24.53
N ALA A 236 -13.78 -23.24 -24.34
CA ALA A 236 -14.86 -23.84 -25.13
C ALA A 236 -16.19 -23.14 -24.90
N HIS A 237 -16.50 -22.74 -23.66
CA HIS A 237 -17.70 -21.97 -23.34
C HIS A 237 -17.66 -20.53 -23.87
N VAL A 238 -16.50 -19.84 -23.81
CA VAL A 238 -16.31 -18.50 -24.39
C VAL A 238 -16.49 -18.53 -25.92
N ARG A 239 -15.96 -19.56 -26.58
CA ARG A 239 -16.16 -19.76 -28.02
C ARG A 239 -17.61 -20.14 -28.34
N GLY A 240 -18.20 -21.02 -27.52
CA GLY A 240 -19.59 -21.45 -27.64
C GLY A 240 -20.58 -20.29 -27.52
N SER A 241 -20.35 -19.37 -26.58
CA SER A 241 -21.20 -18.18 -26.41
C SER A 241 -21.12 -17.25 -27.63
N LEU A 242 -19.93 -17.04 -28.20
CA LEU A 242 -19.79 -16.25 -29.44
C LEU A 242 -20.46 -16.92 -30.64
N ALA A 243 -20.34 -18.24 -30.77
CA ALA A 243 -21.04 -19.00 -31.80
C ALA A 243 -22.57 -18.92 -31.63
N LEU A 244 -23.05 -18.92 -30.38
CA LEU A 244 -24.47 -18.75 -30.07
C LEU A 244 -24.96 -17.34 -30.43
N PHE A 245 -24.20 -16.29 -30.12
CA PHE A 245 -24.50 -14.94 -30.59
C PHE A 245 -24.53 -14.85 -32.13
N ALA A 246 -23.55 -15.43 -32.81
CA ALA A 246 -23.53 -15.50 -34.28
C ALA A 246 -24.79 -16.18 -34.83
N HIS A 247 -25.18 -17.31 -34.23
CA HIS A 247 -26.37 -18.06 -34.62
C HIS A 247 -27.68 -17.27 -34.42
N ARG A 248 -27.76 -16.48 -33.34
CA ARG A 248 -28.92 -15.64 -33.01
C ARG A 248 -28.97 -14.35 -33.82
N GLY A 249 -27.82 -13.84 -34.25
CA GLY A 249 -27.68 -12.62 -35.04
C GLY A 249 -27.76 -11.32 -34.20
N PRO A 250 -27.19 -10.21 -34.70
CA PRO A 250 -26.99 -8.98 -33.93
C PRO A 250 -28.29 -8.26 -33.54
N VAL A 251 -29.38 -8.47 -34.29
CA VAL A 251 -30.70 -7.90 -34.01
C VAL A 251 -31.27 -8.41 -32.67
N THR A 252 -30.88 -9.61 -32.24
CA THR A 252 -31.31 -10.14 -30.93
C THR A 252 -30.66 -9.43 -29.75
N CYS A 253 -29.57 -8.70 -29.98
CA CYS A 253 -28.82 -7.98 -28.95
C CYS A 253 -29.20 -6.50 -28.88
N VAL A 254 -30.39 -6.13 -29.36
CA VAL A 254 -30.84 -4.73 -29.41
C VAL A 254 -31.53 -4.31 -28.10
N ALA A 255 -32.18 -5.24 -27.41
CA ALA A 255 -32.80 -5.03 -26.10
C ALA A 255 -32.89 -6.34 -25.30
N GLY A 256 -33.33 -6.25 -24.04
CA GLY A 256 -33.58 -7.41 -23.18
C GLY A 256 -32.31 -8.13 -22.70
N VAL A 257 -32.47 -9.38 -22.26
CA VAL A 257 -31.39 -10.18 -21.64
C VAL A 257 -30.21 -10.36 -22.59
N ALA A 258 -30.47 -10.63 -23.87
CA ALA A 258 -29.42 -10.79 -24.86
C ALA A 258 -28.58 -9.52 -25.06
N HIS A 259 -29.19 -8.33 -25.04
CA HIS A 259 -28.46 -7.06 -25.09
C HIS A 259 -27.59 -6.86 -23.84
N ASP A 260 -28.16 -7.06 -22.65
CA ASP A 260 -27.43 -6.85 -21.40
C ASP A 260 -26.24 -7.83 -21.27
N VAL A 261 -26.44 -9.11 -21.60
CA VAL A 261 -25.36 -10.11 -21.63
C VAL A 261 -24.30 -9.75 -22.69
N TYR A 262 -24.73 -9.27 -23.86
CA TYR A 262 -23.82 -8.87 -24.93
C TYR A 262 -22.93 -7.70 -24.52
N VAL A 263 -23.49 -6.64 -23.95
CA VAL A 263 -22.75 -5.43 -23.53
C VAL A 263 -21.77 -5.77 -22.40
N GLU A 264 -22.25 -6.42 -21.34
CA GLU A 264 -21.43 -6.71 -20.15
C GLU A 264 -20.31 -7.73 -20.43
N GLY A 265 -20.57 -8.72 -21.30
CA GLY A 265 -19.57 -9.71 -21.67
C GLY A 265 -18.59 -9.25 -22.76
N ARG A 266 -18.89 -8.13 -23.44
CA ARG A 266 -18.16 -7.69 -24.65
C ARG A 266 -16.67 -7.52 -24.44
N MET A 267 -16.28 -6.89 -23.34
CA MET A 267 -14.89 -6.67 -22.97
C MET A 267 -14.08 -7.97 -22.99
N PHE A 268 -14.67 -9.05 -22.48
CA PHE A 268 -14.01 -10.34 -22.32
C PHE A 268 -13.85 -11.07 -23.64
N TRP A 269 -14.90 -11.10 -24.47
CA TRP A 269 -14.81 -11.71 -25.80
C TRP A 269 -13.84 -10.99 -26.73
N VAL A 270 -13.78 -9.66 -26.65
CA VAL A 270 -12.82 -8.84 -27.42
C VAL A 270 -11.38 -9.17 -27.02
N TRP A 271 -11.05 -9.17 -25.72
CA TRP A 271 -9.69 -9.52 -25.31
C TRP A 271 -9.36 -10.99 -25.54
N PHE A 272 -10.35 -11.87 -25.42
CA PHE A 272 -10.22 -13.27 -25.80
C PHE A 272 -9.82 -13.44 -27.27
N SER A 273 -10.47 -12.72 -28.18
CA SER A 273 -10.14 -12.77 -29.61
C SER A 273 -8.73 -12.24 -29.89
N VAL A 274 -8.30 -11.18 -29.20
CA VAL A 274 -6.93 -10.63 -29.31
C VAL A 274 -5.88 -11.63 -28.83
N MET A 275 -6.10 -12.27 -27.66
CA MET A 275 -5.17 -13.29 -27.13
C MET A 275 -5.07 -14.51 -28.04
N ARG A 276 -6.21 -14.94 -28.60
CA ARG A 276 -6.28 -16.05 -29.55
C ARG A 276 -5.83 -15.67 -30.95
N ARG A 277 -5.56 -14.38 -31.20
CA ARG A 277 -5.13 -13.83 -32.49
C ARG A 277 -6.08 -14.22 -33.61
N CYS A 278 -7.37 -14.29 -33.30
CA CYS A 278 -8.41 -14.79 -34.19
C CYS A 278 -9.49 -13.73 -34.33
N SER A 279 -9.85 -13.39 -35.57
CA SER A 279 -10.98 -12.50 -35.84
C SER A 279 -12.30 -13.18 -35.46
N THR A 280 -13.28 -12.38 -35.01
CA THR A 280 -14.60 -12.85 -34.59
C THR A 280 -15.68 -11.93 -35.15
N ILE A 281 -16.95 -12.35 -35.03
CA ILE A 281 -18.14 -11.57 -35.44
C ILE A 281 -18.14 -10.16 -34.84
N LEU A 282 -17.50 -9.96 -33.68
CA LEU A 282 -17.41 -8.67 -32.99
C LEU A 282 -16.64 -7.59 -33.77
N SER A 283 -15.81 -7.99 -34.74
CA SER A 283 -15.09 -7.07 -35.62
C SER A 283 -15.94 -6.57 -36.79
N GLU A 284 -17.08 -7.20 -37.06
CA GLU A 284 -18.00 -6.80 -38.13
C GLU A 284 -18.78 -5.54 -37.74
N GLN A 285 -19.04 -4.67 -38.72
CA GLN A 285 -19.77 -3.41 -38.49
C GLN A 285 -21.18 -3.65 -37.93
N ALA A 286 -21.84 -4.74 -38.34
CA ALA A 286 -23.15 -5.12 -37.83
C ALA A 286 -23.15 -5.28 -36.30
N TRP A 287 -22.13 -5.94 -35.74
CA TRP A 287 -21.98 -6.17 -34.30
C TRP A 287 -21.44 -4.95 -33.53
N LYS A 288 -20.90 -3.94 -34.22
CA LYS A 288 -20.50 -2.66 -33.62
C LYS A 288 -21.64 -1.64 -33.55
N HIS A 289 -22.66 -1.75 -34.41
CA HIS A 289 -23.71 -0.71 -34.51
C HIS A 289 -25.11 -1.21 -34.15
N ILE A 290 -25.53 -2.37 -34.65
CA ILE A 290 -26.92 -2.85 -34.50
C ILE A 290 -27.34 -2.99 -33.02
N PRO A 291 -26.52 -3.53 -32.10
CA PRO A 291 -26.91 -3.66 -30.70
C PRO A 291 -27.27 -2.34 -29.99
N TRP A 292 -26.81 -1.20 -30.52
CA TRP A 292 -27.13 0.14 -29.99
C TRP A 292 -28.14 0.91 -30.86
N SER A 293 -28.79 0.26 -31.83
CA SER A 293 -29.68 0.92 -32.79
C SER A 293 -30.95 1.54 -32.18
N LEU A 294 -31.44 1.03 -31.05
CA LEU A 294 -32.59 1.63 -30.35
C LEU A 294 -32.22 2.85 -29.50
N ASP A 295 -30.99 2.92 -29.00
CA ASP A 295 -30.51 4.00 -28.15
C ASP A 295 -28.99 4.15 -28.31
N VAL A 296 -28.59 4.99 -29.26
CA VAL A 296 -27.17 5.25 -29.55
C VAL A 296 -26.48 5.93 -28.35
N ALA A 297 -27.22 6.66 -27.51
CA ALA A 297 -26.67 7.31 -26.33
C ALA A 297 -26.31 6.32 -25.22
N ARG A 298 -26.81 5.07 -25.28
CA ARG A 298 -26.43 3.99 -24.36
C ARG A 298 -25.01 3.48 -24.59
N LYS A 299 -24.41 3.76 -25.75
CA LYS A 299 -23.04 3.34 -26.08
C LYS A 299 -22.03 4.24 -25.38
N ASP A 300 -21.23 3.65 -24.49
CA ASP A 300 -20.34 4.42 -23.63
C ASP A 300 -18.89 4.48 -24.14
N MET A 301 -18.04 5.17 -23.37
CA MET A 301 -16.61 5.33 -23.66
C MET A 301 -15.89 3.97 -23.82
N MET A 302 -16.22 2.98 -23.00
CA MET A 302 -15.61 1.66 -23.05
C MET A 302 -16.06 0.88 -24.29
N ASP A 303 -17.34 0.95 -24.65
CA ASP A 303 -17.86 0.31 -25.86
C ASP A 303 -17.17 0.85 -27.12
N HIS A 304 -17.00 2.17 -27.20
CA HIS A 304 -16.27 2.82 -28.29
C HIS A 304 -14.78 2.44 -28.30
N LEU A 305 -14.16 2.19 -27.15
CA LEU A 305 -12.79 1.70 -27.09
C LEU A 305 -12.70 0.24 -27.58
N LEU A 306 -13.62 -0.62 -27.15
CA LEU A 306 -13.66 -2.04 -27.52
C LEU A 306 -13.88 -2.27 -29.01
N ASP A 307 -14.66 -1.40 -29.68
CA ASP A 307 -14.81 -1.39 -31.14
C ASP A 307 -13.46 -1.25 -31.88
N ASN A 308 -12.51 -0.55 -31.27
CA ASN A 308 -11.17 -0.33 -31.82
C ASN A 308 -10.21 -1.46 -31.44
N ILE A 309 -10.33 -1.97 -30.21
CA ILE A 309 -9.48 -3.06 -29.70
C ILE A 309 -9.76 -4.36 -30.45
N VAL A 310 -11.02 -4.66 -30.76
CA VAL A 310 -11.37 -5.92 -31.45
C VAL A 310 -10.70 -6.05 -32.83
N ASP A 311 -10.45 -4.94 -33.52
CA ASP A 311 -9.77 -4.95 -34.82
C ASP A 311 -8.30 -5.37 -34.72
N ILE A 312 -7.69 -5.28 -33.53
CA ILE A 312 -6.36 -5.82 -33.26
C ILE A 312 -6.37 -7.34 -33.47
N SER A 313 -7.45 -8.05 -33.11
CA SER A 313 -7.53 -9.50 -33.36
C SER A 313 -7.48 -9.85 -34.85
N THR A 314 -8.14 -9.04 -35.70
CA THR A 314 -8.08 -9.13 -37.15
C THR A 314 -6.68 -8.83 -37.68
N LEU A 315 -6.01 -7.79 -37.19
CA LEU A 315 -4.62 -7.47 -37.52
C LEU A 315 -3.68 -8.64 -37.19
N LEU A 316 -3.82 -9.23 -35.99
CA LEU A 316 -2.98 -10.34 -35.54
C LEU A 316 -3.21 -11.61 -36.38
N ALA A 317 -4.46 -11.90 -36.75
CA ALA A 317 -4.82 -13.00 -37.64
C ALA A 317 -4.19 -12.84 -39.04
N LEU A 318 -4.26 -11.63 -39.63
CA LEU A 318 -3.62 -11.33 -40.92
C LEU A 318 -2.10 -11.49 -40.87
N ILE A 319 -1.48 -11.15 -39.74
CA ILE A 319 -0.04 -11.34 -39.53
C ILE A 319 0.31 -12.84 -39.44
N ASP A 320 -0.51 -13.63 -38.76
CA ASP A 320 -0.30 -15.07 -38.65
C ASP A 320 -0.48 -15.75 -40.01
N GLU A 321 -1.50 -15.35 -40.78
CA GLU A 321 -1.69 -15.75 -42.18
C GLU A 321 -0.47 -15.39 -43.04
N SER A 322 0.06 -14.18 -42.89
CA SER A 322 1.28 -13.74 -43.59
C SER A 322 2.52 -14.53 -43.20
N CYS A 323 2.61 -14.99 -41.94
CA CYS A 323 3.72 -15.83 -41.48
C CYS A 323 3.58 -17.29 -41.92
N ALA A 324 2.35 -17.78 -42.13
CA ALA A 324 2.06 -19.14 -42.58
C ALA A 324 2.11 -19.29 -44.12
N GLY A 325 1.90 -18.21 -44.87
CA GLY A 325 1.83 -18.22 -46.34
C GLY A 325 3.18 -18.33 -47.04
N ASN A 326 3.44 -19.47 -47.70
CA ASN A 326 4.69 -19.78 -48.40
C ASN A 326 4.69 -19.36 -49.89
N SER A 327 4.14 -18.20 -50.27
CA SER A 327 4.09 -17.78 -51.69
C SER A 327 4.36 -16.30 -51.97
N ASN A 328 5.28 -16.04 -52.93
CA ASN A 328 5.80 -14.72 -53.29
C ASN A 328 4.83 -13.79 -54.05
N ARG A 329 3.58 -14.19 -54.33
CA ARG A 329 2.60 -13.36 -55.06
C ARG A 329 1.36 -12.90 -54.26
N GLY A 330 1.09 -13.48 -53.08
CA GLY A 330 0.03 -13.01 -52.17
C GLY A 330 0.50 -11.98 -51.13
N ASN A 331 1.82 -11.80 -50.99
CA ASN A 331 2.41 -11.03 -49.89
C ASN A 331 2.21 -9.51 -50.01
N SER A 332 2.08 -8.92 -51.20
CA SER A 332 1.93 -7.45 -51.33
C SER A 332 0.54 -6.96 -50.90
N VAL A 333 -0.53 -7.65 -51.32
CA VAL A 333 -1.92 -7.34 -50.95
C VAL A 333 -2.15 -7.59 -49.47
N LEU A 334 -1.65 -8.72 -48.94
CA LEU A 334 -1.74 -9.01 -47.52
C LEU A 334 -0.94 -8.01 -46.67
N SER A 335 0.27 -7.63 -47.12
CA SER A 335 1.07 -6.59 -46.45
C SER A 335 0.39 -5.22 -46.50
N ALA A 336 -0.21 -4.84 -47.64
CA ALA A 336 -0.98 -3.61 -47.76
C ALA A 336 -2.18 -3.60 -46.80
N ARG A 337 -2.92 -4.72 -46.71
CA ARG A 337 -4.01 -4.90 -45.75
C ARG A 337 -3.53 -4.78 -44.30
N ILE A 338 -2.43 -5.43 -43.93
CA ILE A 338 -1.82 -5.31 -42.59
C ILE A 338 -1.47 -3.86 -42.27
N LEU A 339 -0.82 -3.15 -43.20
CA LEU A 339 -0.42 -1.76 -43.00
C LEU A 339 -1.61 -0.80 -42.90
N THR A 340 -2.64 -1.00 -43.72
CA THR A 340 -3.87 -0.21 -43.67
C THR A 340 -4.61 -0.46 -42.35
N THR A 341 -4.85 -1.73 -41.99
CA THR A 341 -5.52 -2.07 -40.71
C THR A 341 -4.73 -1.54 -39.51
N LEU A 342 -3.40 -1.64 -39.52
CA LEU A 342 -2.54 -1.09 -38.47
C LEU A 342 -2.65 0.43 -38.35
N ARG A 343 -2.73 1.13 -39.49
CA ARG A 343 -2.90 2.58 -39.54
C ARG A 343 -4.26 2.99 -38.99
N ASP A 344 -5.32 2.33 -39.42
CA ASP A 344 -6.69 2.62 -39.02
C ASP A 344 -6.87 2.43 -37.51
N ILE A 345 -6.40 1.31 -36.97
CA ILE A 345 -6.42 1.04 -35.51
C ILE A 345 -5.65 2.13 -34.76
N SER A 346 -4.45 2.49 -35.23
CA SER A 346 -3.62 3.51 -34.59
C SER A 346 -4.28 4.89 -34.60
N GLN A 347 -4.94 5.26 -35.70
CA GLN A 347 -5.66 6.53 -35.83
C GLN A 347 -6.89 6.54 -34.93
N ASN A 348 -7.70 5.48 -34.96
CA ASN A 348 -8.93 5.43 -34.19
C ASN A 348 -8.68 5.39 -32.68
N LEU A 349 -7.64 4.69 -32.21
CA LEU A 349 -7.24 4.73 -30.80
C LEU A 349 -6.85 6.17 -30.37
N ARG A 350 -6.09 6.90 -31.19
CA ARG A 350 -5.73 8.31 -30.90
C ARG A 350 -6.95 9.22 -30.90
N ALA A 351 -7.83 9.06 -31.89
CA ALA A 351 -9.08 9.82 -31.97
C ALA A 351 -9.95 9.56 -30.74
N TRP A 352 -10.10 8.31 -30.34
CA TRP A 352 -10.80 7.94 -29.12
C TRP A 352 -10.18 8.60 -27.89
N LYS A 353 -8.85 8.57 -27.71
CA LYS A 353 -8.17 9.24 -26.57
C LYS A 353 -8.50 10.73 -26.58
N HIS A 354 -8.42 11.41 -27.72
CA HIS A 354 -8.73 12.83 -27.81
C HIS A 354 -10.21 13.15 -27.49
N SER A 355 -11.14 12.36 -28.02
CA SER A 355 -12.58 12.60 -27.87
C SER A 355 -13.11 12.28 -26.46
N TRP A 356 -12.50 11.32 -25.77
CA TRP A 356 -13.02 10.81 -24.49
C TRP A 356 -12.10 11.13 -23.30
N MET A 357 -10.78 11.09 -23.47
CA MET A 357 -9.78 11.35 -22.41
C MET A 357 -9.29 12.81 -22.47
N GLY A 358 -10.05 13.70 -21.83
CA GLY A 358 -9.69 15.12 -21.68
C GLY A 358 -10.90 16.03 -21.40
N PRO A 359 -11.88 16.13 -22.31
CA PRO A 359 -13.00 17.07 -22.17
C PRO A 359 -14.03 16.71 -21.08
N LYS A 360 -14.22 15.42 -20.76
CA LYS A 360 -15.27 14.93 -19.85
C LYS A 360 -14.77 14.35 -18.52
N HIS A 361 -13.52 13.90 -18.46
CA HIS A 361 -12.95 13.16 -17.32
C HIS A 361 -11.65 13.81 -16.75
N GLY A 362 -11.32 15.01 -17.22
CA GLY A 362 -10.09 15.73 -16.89
C GLY A 362 -8.86 15.14 -17.60
N ASN A 363 -7.79 15.93 -17.69
CA ASN A 363 -6.54 15.46 -18.29
C ASN A 363 -5.89 14.39 -17.40
N VAL A 364 -5.48 13.28 -18.01
CA VAL A 364 -4.66 12.25 -17.34
C VAL A 364 -3.31 12.89 -17.01
N SER A 365 -2.98 13.00 -15.72
CA SER A 365 -1.68 13.49 -15.30
C SER A 365 -0.66 12.36 -15.48
N GLU A 366 0.34 12.59 -16.32
CA GLU A 366 1.44 11.67 -16.55
C GLU A 366 2.65 12.14 -15.72
N LYS A 367 3.05 11.41 -14.67
CA LYS A 367 4.27 11.66 -13.88
C LYS A 367 5.39 10.67 -14.21
N PRO A 368 6.66 11.09 -14.34
CA PRO A 368 7.76 10.14 -14.55
C PRO A 368 7.82 9.10 -13.43
N VAL A 369 8.11 7.84 -13.76
CA VAL A 369 8.34 6.80 -12.74
C VAL A 369 9.61 7.16 -11.92
N PRO A 370 9.53 7.18 -10.58
CA PRO A 370 10.69 7.45 -9.72
C PRO A 370 11.84 6.46 -9.94
N ALA A 371 13.08 6.92 -9.78
CA ALA A 371 14.26 6.06 -9.86
C ALA A 371 14.18 4.92 -8.82
N GLY A 372 14.41 3.68 -9.24
CA GLY A 372 14.39 2.49 -8.37
C GLY A 372 13.12 1.63 -8.47
N PHE A 373 12.11 2.04 -9.23
CA PHE A 373 10.98 1.17 -9.56
C PHE A 373 11.44 0.11 -10.57
N ALA A 374 11.23 -1.18 -10.28
CA ALA A 374 11.51 -2.27 -11.22
C ALA A 374 10.40 -3.34 -11.11
N PRO A 375 9.96 -3.93 -12.24
CA PRO A 375 10.40 -3.67 -13.61
C PRO A 375 9.73 -2.45 -14.26
N VAL A 376 10.50 -1.69 -15.05
CA VAL A 376 10.08 -0.51 -15.83
C VAL A 376 9.99 -0.91 -17.30
N PHE A 377 8.78 -0.91 -17.88
CA PHE A 377 8.57 -1.24 -19.28
C PHE A 377 8.72 0.02 -20.15
N GLU A 378 9.83 0.14 -20.89
CA GLU A 378 10.11 1.25 -21.80
C GLU A 378 9.64 0.94 -23.23
N TYR A 379 9.13 1.95 -23.96
CA TYR A 379 8.76 1.76 -25.35
C TYR A 379 9.18 2.90 -26.28
N VAL A 380 9.57 2.58 -27.53
CA VAL A 380 9.96 3.56 -28.54
C VAL A 380 8.71 4.13 -29.22
N ASN A 381 8.60 5.47 -29.24
CA ASN A 381 7.58 6.21 -29.96
C ASN A 381 7.82 6.09 -31.47
N SER A 382 6.85 5.53 -32.20
CA SER A 382 6.96 5.25 -33.64
C SER A 382 7.11 6.49 -34.52
N ASN A 383 6.69 7.66 -34.06
CA ASN A 383 6.75 8.90 -34.84
C ASN A 383 8.06 9.66 -34.62
N THR A 384 8.66 9.56 -33.44
CA THR A 384 9.84 10.34 -33.06
C THR A 384 11.10 9.51 -32.92
N GLY A 385 10.99 8.19 -32.86
CA GLY A 385 12.13 7.29 -32.58
C GLY A 385 12.62 7.34 -31.13
N ASN A 386 12.01 8.17 -30.27
CA ASN A 386 12.46 8.37 -28.90
C ASN A 386 11.99 7.25 -27.97
N LEU A 387 12.85 6.89 -27.02
CA LEU A 387 12.54 5.97 -25.93
C LEU A 387 11.62 6.65 -24.91
N VAL A 388 10.38 6.19 -24.80
CA VAL A 388 9.38 6.62 -23.83
C VAL A 388 9.52 5.75 -22.58
N ARG A 389 9.87 6.38 -21.46
CA ARG A 389 9.91 5.76 -20.14
C ARG A 389 8.48 5.66 -19.58
N PRO A 390 8.14 4.61 -18.83
CA PRO A 390 6.81 4.48 -18.26
C PRO A 390 6.53 5.64 -17.33
N THR A 391 5.27 6.07 -17.37
CA THR A 391 4.76 7.24 -16.69
C THR A 391 3.68 6.76 -15.73
N ILE A 392 3.71 7.20 -14.48
CA ILE A 392 2.61 7.03 -13.54
C ILE A 392 1.46 7.86 -14.07
N PHE A 393 0.39 7.18 -14.46
CA PHE A 393 -0.84 7.83 -14.89
C PHE A 393 -1.74 8.05 -13.66
N MET A 394 -2.09 9.29 -13.40
CA MET A 394 -3.09 9.67 -12.41
C MET A 394 -4.41 9.93 -13.12
N PHE A 395 -5.47 9.26 -12.65
CA PHE A 395 -6.81 9.36 -13.20
C PHE A 395 -7.75 9.90 -12.13
N ASN A 396 -8.66 10.77 -12.54
CA ASN A 396 -9.59 11.44 -11.63
C ASN A 396 -10.81 10.59 -11.30
N ASP A 397 -11.08 9.58 -12.13
CA ASP A 397 -12.16 8.64 -11.90
C ASP A 397 -11.79 7.24 -12.38
N ALA A 398 -12.57 6.31 -11.85
CA ALA A 398 -12.45 4.89 -12.07
C ALA A 398 -12.62 4.48 -13.54
N VAL A 399 -13.64 5.01 -14.21
CA VAL A 399 -13.97 4.65 -15.59
C VAL A 399 -12.84 5.10 -16.51
N ALA A 400 -12.27 6.29 -16.28
CA ALA A 400 -11.10 6.79 -16.97
C ALA A 400 -9.83 5.94 -16.75
N PHE A 401 -9.57 5.46 -15.53
CA PHE A 401 -8.46 4.53 -15.26
C PHE A 401 -8.65 3.21 -16.00
N GLN A 402 -9.84 2.59 -15.90
CA GLN A 402 -10.11 1.31 -16.56
C GLN A 402 -9.97 1.42 -18.08
N ALA A 403 -10.59 2.44 -18.69
CA ALA A 403 -10.48 2.70 -20.11
C ALA A 403 -9.03 2.95 -20.55
N SER A 404 -8.26 3.65 -19.72
CA SER A 404 -6.85 3.91 -20.00
C SER A 404 -5.98 2.66 -19.92
N CYS A 405 -6.22 1.77 -18.96
CA CYS A 405 -5.52 0.47 -18.92
C CYS A 405 -5.74 -0.32 -20.22
N HIS A 406 -6.98 -0.33 -20.73
CA HIS A 406 -7.34 -1.03 -21.96
C HIS A 406 -6.70 -0.34 -23.19
N TYR A 407 -6.76 0.98 -23.23
CA TYR A 407 -6.14 1.80 -24.26
C TYR A 407 -4.62 1.57 -24.34
N TYR A 408 -3.91 1.64 -23.21
CA TYR A 408 -2.46 1.45 -23.19
C TYR A 408 -2.07 0.00 -23.48
N ALA A 409 -2.85 -0.99 -23.02
CA ALA A 409 -2.62 -2.39 -23.40
C ALA A 409 -2.77 -2.60 -24.92
N ALA A 410 -3.79 -2.00 -25.54
CA ALA A 410 -3.97 -2.02 -26.98
C ALA A 410 -2.82 -1.33 -27.72
N LEU A 411 -2.40 -0.15 -27.23
CA LEU A 411 -1.29 0.61 -27.80
C LEU A 411 0.03 -0.17 -27.74
N LEU A 412 0.28 -0.90 -26.65
CA LEU A 412 1.45 -1.76 -26.49
C LEU A 412 1.48 -2.86 -27.55
N ILE A 413 0.37 -3.57 -27.75
CA ILE A 413 0.27 -4.64 -28.76
C ILE A 413 0.50 -4.09 -30.17
N VAL A 414 -0.17 -2.97 -30.51
CA VAL A 414 -0.02 -2.28 -31.80
C VAL A 414 1.43 -1.83 -32.02
N SER A 415 2.07 -1.28 -30.99
CA SER A 415 3.47 -0.83 -31.04
C SER A 415 4.44 -2.00 -31.22
N MET A 416 4.19 -3.14 -30.56
CA MET A 416 5.00 -4.36 -30.75
C MET A 416 4.92 -4.87 -32.19
N VAL A 417 3.73 -4.85 -32.79
CA VAL A 417 3.53 -5.21 -34.21
C VAL A 417 4.29 -4.24 -35.12
N GLN A 418 4.16 -2.93 -34.89
CA GLN A 418 4.87 -1.89 -35.65
C GLN A 418 6.39 -2.11 -35.63
N ARG A 419 6.98 -2.34 -34.45
CA ARG A 419 8.42 -2.62 -34.33
C ARG A 419 8.85 -3.87 -35.07
N LYS A 420 8.08 -4.96 -34.97
CA LYS A 420 8.41 -6.22 -35.64
C LYS A 420 8.40 -6.07 -37.17
N LEU A 421 7.49 -5.26 -37.71
CA LEU A 421 7.45 -4.92 -39.13
C LEU A 421 8.63 -4.02 -39.54
N PHE A 422 8.95 -3.00 -38.73
CA PHE A 422 10.08 -2.09 -38.97
C PHE A 422 11.44 -2.79 -38.94
N VAL A 423 11.64 -3.72 -37.99
CA VAL A 423 12.85 -4.55 -37.88
C VAL A 423 12.98 -5.51 -39.06
N LYS A 424 11.87 -6.09 -39.55
CA LYS A 424 11.88 -6.93 -40.77
C LYS A 424 12.25 -6.13 -42.02
N ASP A 425 11.79 -4.87 -42.15
CA ASP A 425 12.16 -4.00 -43.27
C ASP A 425 13.64 -3.55 -43.21
N ILE A 426 14.17 -3.28 -42.02
CA ILE A 426 15.60 -2.97 -41.83
C ILE A 426 16.46 -4.23 -42.09
N ALA A 427 16.07 -5.40 -41.58
CA ALA A 427 16.78 -6.66 -41.81
C ALA A 427 16.78 -7.06 -43.30
N LYS A 428 15.66 -6.85 -44.02
CA LYS A 428 15.59 -7.04 -45.48
C LYS A 428 16.50 -6.10 -46.26
N ARG A 429 16.74 -4.88 -45.78
CA ARG A 429 17.60 -3.88 -46.44
C ARG A 429 19.09 -4.01 -46.08
N SER A 430 19.41 -4.58 -44.92
CA SER A 430 20.79 -4.64 -44.39
C SER A 430 21.47 -6.01 -44.55
N GLY A 431 20.72 -7.07 -44.86
CA GLY A 431 21.29 -8.38 -45.23
C GLY A 431 21.97 -9.15 -44.10
N ASP A 432 21.95 -8.66 -42.86
CA ASP A 432 22.64 -9.32 -41.74
C ASP A 432 21.83 -9.21 -40.43
N LEU A 433 21.41 -10.36 -39.91
CA LEU A 433 20.53 -10.46 -38.74
C LEU A 433 21.30 -10.21 -37.42
N ASP A 434 22.61 -10.45 -37.40
CA ASP A 434 23.46 -10.29 -36.21
C ASP A 434 23.82 -8.81 -35.95
N PHE A 435 23.86 -7.99 -37.00
CA PHE A 435 24.11 -6.56 -36.90
C PHE A 435 22.93 -5.79 -36.25
N ALA A 436 21.70 -6.29 -36.40
CA ALA A 436 20.50 -5.68 -35.82
C ALA A 436 20.34 -5.96 -34.31
N ILE A 437 20.84 -7.11 -33.84
CA ILE A 437 20.74 -7.53 -32.43
C ILE A 437 21.81 -6.85 -31.56
N LEU A 438 23.00 -6.55 -32.11
CA LEU A 438 24.09 -5.94 -31.35
C LEU A 438 23.87 -4.45 -30.99
N ARG A 439 23.11 -3.69 -31.78
CA ARG A 439 22.86 -2.26 -31.50
C ARG A 439 21.81 -1.97 -30.41
N LEU A 440 21.06 -2.98 -29.94
CA LEU A 440 20.06 -2.80 -28.88
C LEU A 440 20.62 -3.01 -27.46
N ARG A 441 21.87 -3.46 -27.30
CA ARG A 441 22.48 -3.69 -25.98
C ARG A 441 23.54 -2.68 -25.53
N ASN A 442 24.11 -1.88 -26.43
CA ASN A 442 25.24 -0.98 -26.10
C ASN A 442 25.02 0.47 -26.53
N LEU A 443 24.11 1.19 -25.86
CA LEU A 443 24.12 2.67 -25.89
C LEU A 443 24.10 3.20 -24.45
N SER A 444 25.30 3.32 -23.88
CA SER A 444 25.60 4.29 -22.82
C SER A 444 25.77 5.69 -23.45
N PRO A 445 25.51 6.77 -22.70
CA PRO A 445 25.23 8.09 -23.25
C PRO A 445 26.48 8.97 -23.29
N GLU A 446 27.38 8.78 -24.25
CA GLU A 446 28.48 9.74 -24.51
C GLU A 446 29.20 9.30 -25.78
N ALA A 447 28.86 9.90 -26.93
CA ALA A 447 29.81 10.23 -28.00
C ALA A 447 29.10 10.78 -29.24
N ILE A 448 29.80 11.73 -29.87
CA ILE A 448 29.73 12.19 -31.26
C ILE A 448 28.86 13.44 -31.53
N ILE A 449 29.56 14.58 -31.40
CA ILE A 449 29.37 15.84 -32.11
C ILE A 449 29.62 15.64 -33.63
N GLU A 450 28.88 16.39 -34.44
CA GLU A 450 28.91 16.71 -35.91
C GLU A 450 30.28 16.72 -36.65
N PRO A 451 30.41 16.89 -38.01
CA PRO A 451 29.49 17.48 -39.01
C PRO A 451 29.48 16.87 -40.45
N GLY A 452 28.60 17.38 -41.35
CA GLY A 452 28.93 17.43 -42.79
C GLY A 452 27.81 17.19 -43.84
N VAL A 453 27.15 18.29 -44.26
CA VAL A 453 26.88 18.73 -45.66
C VAL A 453 26.28 17.73 -46.68
N LEU A 454 25.14 18.10 -47.29
CA LEU A 454 25.02 18.32 -48.75
C LEU A 454 23.75 19.11 -49.15
N ASN A 455 23.97 20.02 -50.11
CA ASN A 455 23.20 21.17 -50.59
C ASN A 455 21.90 20.90 -51.38
N GLY A 456 21.09 21.98 -51.51
CA GLY A 456 20.36 22.35 -52.74
C GLY A 456 18.92 22.85 -52.48
N GLY A 457 18.65 24.14 -52.29
CA GLY A 457 18.42 25.12 -53.36
C GLY A 457 17.16 25.99 -53.06
N PRO A 458 16.93 27.15 -53.72
CA PRO A 458 16.59 28.41 -53.03
C PRO A 458 15.21 29.01 -53.38
N SER A 459 14.63 29.85 -52.49
CA SER A 459 13.88 31.06 -52.89
C SER A 459 13.43 31.94 -51.71
N HIS A 460 13.95 33.17 -51.70
CA HIS A 460 13.28 34.46 -51.42
C HIS A 460 12.83 34.86 -50.00
N GLY A 461 13.76 35.48 -49.27
CA GLY A 461 13.71 36.86 -48.75
C GLY A 461 12.44 37.47 -48.14
N CYS A 462 12.48 37.72 -46.82
CA CYS A 462 12.17 39.02 -46.21
C CYS A 462 12.86 39.11 -44.82
N PRO A 463 13.51 40.23 -44.45
CA PRO A 463 14.31 40.32 -43.23
C PRO A 463 13.43 40.71 -42.03
N MET A 464 13.82 40.30 -40.81
CA MET A 464 13.78 41.11 -39.57
C MET A 464 14.00 40.25 -38.31
N GLY A 465 15.05 40.58 -37.56
CA GLY A 465 15.11 40.40 -36.11
C GLY A 465 15.53 39.03 -35.57
N THR A 466 16.83 38.83 -35.37
CA THR A 466 17.35 37.81 -34.46
C THR A 466 16.92 38.12 -33.02
N ASN A 467 16.03 37.31 -32.46
CA ASN A 467 15.89 37.14 -31.00
C ASN A 467 15.74 35.66 -30.68
N GLY A 468 16.57 35.19 -29.75
CA GLY A 468 16.86 33.78 -29.50
C GLY A 468 15.64 32.87 -29.28
N LEU A 469 15.73 31.66 -29.84
CA LEU A 469 14.85 30.54 -29.54
C LEU A 469 15.02 30.14 -28.07
N ARG A 470 14.17 30.72 -27.21
CA ARG A 470 13.98 30.30 -25.83
C ARG A 470 13.34 28.92 -25.81
N SER A 471 13.96 28.00 -25.06
CA SER A 471 13.34 26.82 -24.45
C SER A 471 11.90 27.11 -24.00
N ARG A 472 10.93 26.30 -24.43
CA ARG A 472 9.52 26.34 -23.99
C ARG A 472 9.08 24.90 -23.72
N THR A 473 8.50 24.50 -22.58
CA THR A 473 8.15 25.20 -21.33
C THR A 473 7.72 24.11 -20.35
N THR A 474 8.42 23.91 -19.23
CA THR A 474 7.83 23.27 -18.05
C THR A 474 6.74 24.20 -17.52
N ILE A 475 5.57 23.66 -17.13
CA ILE A 475 4.60 24.45 -16.37
C ILE A 475 5.35 24.93 -15.12
N PRO A 476 5.51 26.26 -14.89
CA PRO A 476 6.16 26.77 -13.69
C PRO A 476 5.53 26.15 -12.45
N GLU A 477 6.32 25.77 -11.45
CA GLU A 477 5.82 25.10 -10.24
C GLU A 477 4.71 25.90 -9.55
N ARG A 478 4.80 27.24 -9.59
CA ARG A 478 3.76 28.17 -9.11
C ARG A 478 2.39 28.03 -9.79
N LEU A 479 2.34 27.47 -11.01
CA LEU A 479 1.07 27.18 -11.70
C LEU A 479 0.54 25.77 -11.39
N ILE A 480 1.39 24.84 -10.94
CA ILE A 480 0.99 23.48 -10.54
C ILE A 480 0.46 23.47 -9.10
N LYS A 481 1.17 24.18 -8.20
CA LYS A 481 0.78 24.36 -6.81
C LYS A 481 0.69 25.85 -6.50
N PRO A 482 -0.40 26.51 -6.91
CA PRO A 482 -0.57 27.96 -6.71
C PRO A 482 -0.53 28.39 -5.24
N TRP A 483 -0.89 27.49 -4.33
CA TRP A 483 -0.81 27.68 -2.88
C TRP A 483 0.60 27.51 -2.29
N LYS A 484 1.63 27.18 -3.09
CA LYS A 484 2.99 27.09 -2.55
C LYS A 484 3.46 28.47 -2.08
N LEU A 485 3.93 28.50 -0.84
CA LEU A 485 4.51 29.69 -0.24
C LEU A 485 5.80 30.12 -0.99
N PRO A 486 6.14 31.43 -0.99
CA PRO A 486 7.37 31.94 -1.58
C PRO A 486 8.63 31.22 -1.06
N PRO A 487 9.79 31.30 -1.73
CA PRO A 487 11.04 30.70 -1.23
C PRO A 487 11.30 31.03 0.25
N ARG A 488 11.86 30.06 0.99
CA ARG A 488 12.18 30.24 2.42
C ARG A 488 13.24 31.34 2.54
N LYS A 489 13.09 32.21 3.54
CA LYS A 489 14.15 33.15 3.91
C LYS A 489 15.14 32.46 4.84
N SER A 490 16.37 32.93 4.83
CA SER A 490 17.40 32.51 5.79
C SER A 490 17.45 33.50 6.94
N TYR A 491 17.63 32.99 8.15
CA TYR A 491 17.73 33.81 9.37
C TYR A 491 18.97 33.44 10.16
N ILE A 492 19.61 34.45 10.76
CA ILE A 492 20.65 34.27 11.78
C ILE A 492 20.14 34.92 13.07
N PHE A 493 19.93 34.14 14.11
CA PHE A 493 19.63 34.62 15.45
C PHE A 493 20.93 34.76 16.22
N THR A 494 21.38 35.99 16.51
CA THR A 494 22.60 36.23 17.31
C THR A 494 22.24 36.47 18.78
N HIS A 495 23.16 36.14 19.69
CA HIS A 495 23.01 36.37 21.13
C HIS A 495 21.75 35.73 21.75
N ALA A 496 21.30 34.61 21.21
CA ALA A 496 20.15 33.88 21.73
C ALA A 496 20.54 33.03 22.94
N ASN A 497 19.60 32.81 23.87
CA ASN A 497 19.71 31.75 24.86
C ASN A 497 19.07 30.47 24.29
N VAL A 498 19.88 29.56 23.77
CA VAL A 498 19.38 28.32 23.15
C VAL A 498 19.07 27.29 24.22
N ILE A 499 17.85 26.77 24.21
CA ILE A 499 17.40 25.73 25.13
C ILE A 499 17.77 24.36 24.54
N ASP A 500 18.73 23.69 25.17
CA ASP A 500 19.01 22.28 24.88
C ASP A 500 18.07 21.39 25.69
N ALA A 501 16.95 21.05 25.07
CA ALA A 501 15.93 20.19 25.67
C ALA A 501 16.41 18.75 25.95
N SER A 502 17.54 18.31 25.36
CA SER A 502 18.07 16.96 25.56
C SER A 502 18.81 16.85 26.90
N THR A 503 19.57 17.89 27.25
CA THR A 503 20.39 17.98 28.47
C THR A 503 19.72 18.80 29.59
N GLY A 504 18.66 19.57 29.28
CA GLY A 504 18.00 20.45 30.24
C GLY A 504 18.86 21.66 30.61
N LYS A 505 19.67 22.15 29.68
CA LYS A 505 20.59 23.28 29.87
C LYS A 505 20.33 24.40 28.88
N ILE A 506 20.82 25.58 29.24
CA ILE A 506 20.83 26.75 28.37
C ILE A 506 22.24 26.90 27.81
N LEU A 507 22.33 27.12 26.50
CA LEU A 507 23.52 27.63 25.83
C LEU A 507 23.34 29.14 25.72
N PRO A 508 23.94 29.94 26.62
CA PRO A 508 23.81 31.38 26.57
C PRO A 508 24.59 31.93 25.38
N ASP A 509 24.21 33.13 24.94
CA ASP A 509 24.94 33.91 23.95
C ASP A 509 25.38 33.10 22.72
N THR A 510 24.41 32.43 22.11
CA THR A 510 24.61 31.49 21.00
C THR A 510 24.03 32.07 19.71
N THR A 511 24.73 31.83 18.61
CA THR A 511 24.30 32.17 17.25
C THR A 511 23.71 30.94 16.56
N VAL A 512 22.50 31.09 16.00
CA VAL A 512 21.80 30.02 15.27
C VAL A 512 21.47 30.49 13.85
N LYS A 513 21.99 29.78 12.83
CA LYS A 513 21.62 29.99 11.43
C LYS A 513 20.58 28.96 11.01
N ILE A 514 19.48 29.43 10.43
CA ILE A 514 18.51 28.59 9.75
C ILE A 514 18.46 28.95 8.27
N SER A 515 18.47 27.93 7.41
CA SER A 515 18.39 28.09 5.96
C SER A 515 17.69 26.88 5.37
N ASN A 516 16.93 27.08 4.29
CA ASN A 516 16.22 26.02 3.57
C ASN A 516 15.36 25.10 4.45
N GLY A 517 14.88 25.58 5.60
CA GLY A 517 14.03 24.86 6.54
C GLY A 517 14.76 23.93 7.51
N THR A 518 16.09 24.00 7.55
CA THR A 518 16.93 23.28 8.51
C THR A 518 17.80 24.25 9.31
N ILE A 519 18.29 23.80 10.45
CA ILE A 519 19.30 24.48 11.25
C ILE A 519 20.66 24.16 10.61
N GLU A 520 21.32 25.18 10.07
CA GLU A 520 22.61 25.04 9.39
C GLU A 520 23.79 25.16 10.34
N ALA A 521 23.67 25.96 11.40
CA ALA A 521 24.76 26.17 12.34
C ALA A 521 24.22 26.55 13.72
N VAL A 522 24.93 26.08 14.75
CA VAL A 522 24.78 26.50 16.15
C VAL A 522 26.20 26.74 16.69
N CYS A 523 26.59 28.00 16.86
CA CYS A 523 27.95 28.41 17.21
C CYS A 523 27.95 29.50 18.30
N SER A 524 29.11 29.81 18.88
CA SER A 524 29.23 30.91 19.85
C SER A 524 28.88 32.27 19.23
N ALA A 525 28.45 33.24 20.03
CA ALA A 525 28.07 34.57 19.55
C ALA A 525 29.15 35.27 18.69
N ASP A 526 30.42 35.07 19.01
CA ASP A 526 31.56 35.68 18.29
C ASP A 526 31.82 35.09 16.90
N GLU A 527 31.22 33.94 16.60
CA GLU A 527 31.34 33.25 15.32
C GLU A 527 30.10 33.52 14.47
N LEU A 528 30.26 34.35 13.43
CA LEU A 528 29.23 34.50 12.41
C LEU A 528 29.36 33.38 11.36
N PRO A 529 28.33 32.55 11.18
CA PRO A 529 28.37 31.48 10.20
C PRO A 529 28.45 32.05 8.77
N ALA A 530 29.12 31.32 7.88
CA ALA A 530 29.32 31.75 6.50
C ALA A 530 27.98 32.00 5.79
N VAL A 531 27.91 33.11 5.07
CA VAL A 531 26.79 33.49 4.20
C VAL A 531 27.30 33.38 2.76
N GLY A 532 26.61 32.60 1.92
CA GLY A 532 27.01 32.48 0.52
C GLY A 532 26.80 33.80 -0.24
N ASP A 533 27.61 34.06 -1.27
CA ASP A 533 27.63 35.33 -2.03
C ASP A 533 26.26 35.76 -2.61
N ASN A 534 25.31 34.84 -2.74
CA ASN A 534 23.96 35.08 -3.27
C ASN A 534 22.82 34.76 -2.27
N GLU A 535 23.13 34.56 -0.98
CA GLU A 535 22.12 34.24 0.05
C GLU A 535 21.64 35.52 0.76
N THR A 536 20.37 35.89 0.59
CA THR A 536 19.77 36.97 1.39
C THR A 536 19.41 36.45 2.78
N VAL A 537 20.22 36.80 3.78
CA VAL A 537 20.03 36.39 5.18
C VAL A 537 19.57 37.55 6.04
N MET A 538 18.56 37.32 6.89
CA MET A 538 18.10 38.30 7.87
C MET A 538 18.72 38.02 9.24
N THR A 539 19.56 38.93 9.71
CA THR A 539 20.18 38.83 11.04
C THR A 539 19.28 39.47 12.10
N ILE A 540 18.92 38.69 13.12
CA ILE A 540 18.06 39.08 14.23
C ILE A 540 18.86 38.99 15.53
N ASN A 541 19.05 40.13 16.20
CA ASN A 541 19.61 40.13 17.54
C ASN A 541 18.55 39.64 18.55
N ALA A 542 18.77 38.44 19.09
CA ALA A 542 17.93 37.72 20.04
C ALA A 542 18.40 37.86 21.50
N SER A 543 19.15 38.92 21.82
CA SER A 543 19.58 39.22 23.19
C SER A 543 18.42 39.19 24.19
N GLY A 544 18.59 38.44 25.28
CA GLY A 544 17.57 38.27 26.32
C GLY A 544 16.30 37.57 25.81
N LYS A 545 16.38 36.78 24.74
CA LYS A 545 15.33 35.88 24.26
C LYS A 545 15.80 34.45 24.35
N TYR A 546 14.85 33.52 24.41
CA TYR A 546 15.12 32.10 24.47
C TYR A 546 14.66 31.43 23.19
N LEU A 547 15.47 30.54 22.64
CA LEU A 547 15.08 29.68 21.52
C LEU A 547 14.82 28.28 22.03
N SER A 548 13.59 27.80 21.89
CA SER A 548 13.19 26.42 22.21
C SER A 548 12.90 25.65 20.93
N PRO A 549 13.14 24.31 20.89
CA PRO A 549 12.59 23.48 19.83
C PRO A 549 11.06 23.64 19.77
N GLY A 550 10.49 23.50 18.56
CA GLY A 550 9.05 23.39 18.36
C GLY A 550 8.45 22.22 19.16
N LEU A 551 7.27 22.43 19.72
CA LEU A 551 6.61 21.43 20.57
C LEU A 551 5.98 20.31 19.73
N ILE A 552 5.93 19.12 20.32
CA ILE A 552 5.34 17.92 19.73
C ILE A 552 4.27 17.38 20.68
N ASP A 553 3.02 17.37 20.22
CA ASP A 553 1.92 16.71 20.92
C ASP A 553 1.76 15.29 20.36
N ALA A 554 2.04 14.28 21.19
CA ALA A 554 1.99 12.89 20.77
C ALA A 554 0.58 12.28 20.86
N HIS A 555 -0.45 13.01 21.27
CA HIS A 555 -1.80 12.45 21.28
C HIS A 555 -2.85 13.52 21.04
N VAL A 556 -3.33 13.61 19.81
CA VAL A 556 -4.46 14.47 19.42
C VAL A 556 -5.50 13.69 18.62
N HIS A 557 -6.69 14.28 18.50
CA HIS A 557 -7.75 13.84 17.59
C HIS A 557 -8.28 15.03 16.78
N LEU A 558 -7.70 15.26 15.60
CA LEU A 558 -8.09 16.37 14.71
C LEU A 558 -9.51 16.22 14.15
N THR A 559 -10.09 15.02 14.21
CA THR A 559 -11.48 14.78 13.82
C THR A 559 -12.51 15.25 14.85
N ALA A 560 -12.12 15.44 16.11
CA ALA A 560 -12.99 15.89 17.19
C ALA A 560 -13.04 17.42 17.20
N VAL A 561 -13.68 18.00 16.20
CA VAL A 561 -13.65 19.44 15.93
C VAL A 561 -14.59 20.23 16.84
N PRO A 562 -14.28 21.50 17.15
CA PRO A 562 -15.22 22.39 17.83
C PRO A 562 -16.43 22.68 16.93
N GLY A 563 -17.58 22.95 17.54
CA GLY A 563 -18.85 23.20 16.84
C GLY A 563 -20.08 22.62 17.53
N SER A 564 -19.87 21.80 18.56
CA SER A 564 -20.90 21.25 19.46
C SER A 564 -20.60 21.62 20.91
N ALA A 565 -21.65 21.75 21.72
CA ALA A 565 -21.56 21.93 23.17
C ALA A 565 -21.47 20.60 23.95
N SER A 566 -21.56 19.45 23.27
CA SER A 566 -21.51 18.12 23.88
C SER A 566 -20.47 17.21 23.22
N LEU A 567 -19.94 16.27 23.99
CA LEU A 567 -19.03 15.23 23.52
C LEU A 567 -19.61 14.45 22.33
N ASP A 568 -20.89 14.04 22.44
CA ASP A 568 -21.55 13.25 21.39
C ASP A 568 -21.66 14.05 20.09
N GLY A 569 -21.97 15.34 20.14
CA GLY A 569 -22.00 16.16 18.93
C GLY A 569 -20.59 16.36 18.33
N SER A 570 -19.58 16.60 19.16
CA SER A 570 -18.19 16.76 18.66
C SER A 570 -17.60 15.48 18.07
N MET A 571 -18.11 14.32 18.46
CA MET A 571 -17.69 13.02 17.94
C MET A 571 -18.63 12.44 16.88
N GLY A 572 -19.84 13.00 16.75
CA GLY A 572 -20.91 12.57 15.85
C GLY A 572 -21.18 13.51 14.68
N ASP A 573 -20.37 14.56 14.52
CA ASP A 573 -20.40 15.46 13.37
C ASP A 573 -20.32 14.68 12.05
N ASP A 574 -21.02 15.16 11.01
CA ASP A 574 -20.86 14.64 9.66
C ASP A 574 -19.38 14.66 9.25
N ALA A 575 -18.93 13.56 8.63
CA ALA A 575 -17.54 13.37 8.21
C ALA A 575 -16.99 14.58 7.42
N THR A 576 -17.82 15.12 6.53
CA THR A 576 -17.47 16.22 5.64
C THR A 576 -17.30 17.50 6.43
N ILE A 577 -18.21 17.76 7.38
CA ILE A 577 -18.13 18.91 8.29
C ILE A 577 -16.86 18.83 9.13
N SER A 578 -16.56 17.65 9.71
CA SER A 578 -15.33 17.44 10.46
C SER A 578 -14.12 17.74 9.60
N HIS A 579 -13.98 17.12 8.42
CA HIS A 579 -12.85 17.33 7.50
C HIS A 579 -12.60 18.79 7.14
N LEU A 580 -13.66 19.58 6.93
CA LEU A 580 -13.54 21.02 6.60
C LEU A 580 -13.16 21.88 7.82
N ARG A 581 -13.40 21.40 9.04
CA ARG A 581 -13.04 22.10 10.30
C ARG A 581 -11.67 21.70 10.85
N GLN A 582 -11.12 20.53 10.51
CA GLN A 582 -9.80 20.09 11.01
C GLN A 582 -8.66 21.09 10.72
N PRO A 583 -8.60 21.76 9.55
CA PRO A 583 -7.58 22.77 9.28
C PRO A 583 -7.55 23.91 10.31
N PHE A 584 -8.71 24.30 10.85
CA PHE A 584 -8.77 25.30 11.93
C PHE A 584 -8.07 24.78 13.19
N VAL A 585 -8.37 23.56 13.63
CA VAL A 585 -7.78 22.95 14.83
C VAL A 585 -6.26 22.80 14.68
N ALA A 586 -5.81 22.35 13.50
CA ALA A 586 -4.38 22.28 13.18
C ALA A 586 -3.72 23.67 13.24
N GLY A 587 -4.29 24.67 12.57
CA GLY A 587 -3.79 26.04 12.58
C GLY A 587 -3.67 26.63 14.00
N GLN A 588 -4.66 26.38 14.87
CA GLN A 588 -4.59 26.83 16.27
C GLN A 588 -3.49 26.12 17.05
N SER A 589 -3.28 24.82 16.83
CA SER A 589 -2.19 24.07 17.47
C SER A 589 -0.82 24.64 17.09
N LEU A 590 -0.64 25.00 15.80
CA LEU A 590 0.59 25.64 15.34
C LEU A 590 0.84 26.98 16.03
N ARG A 591 -0.17 27.84 16.15
CA ARG A 591 -0.06 29.14 16.85
C ARG A 591 0.26 29.02 18.33
N ARG A 592 -0.07 27.88 18.95
CA ARG A 592 0.33 27.55 20.33
C ARG A 592 1.77 27.05 20.46
N GLY A 593 2.48 26.89 19.34
CA GLY A 593 3.87 26.45 19.30
C GLY A 593 4.06 24.95 19.04
N PHE A 594 3.00 24.19 18.79
CA PHE A 594 3.12 22.80 18.36
C PHE A 594 3.46 22.75 16.88
N THR A 595 4.70 22.40 16.52
CA THR A 595 5.13 22.29 15.12
C THR A 595 4.94 20.89 14.55
N THR A 596 4.72 19.89 15.42
CA THR A 596 4.40 18.51 15.04
C THR A 596 3.26 17.95 15.92
N LEU A 597 2.34 17.19 15.32
CA LEU A 597 1.29 16.46 16.03
C LEU A 597 1.29 14.99 15.61
N ARG A 598 1.03 14.10 16.58
CA ARG A 598 0.68 12.71 16.31
C ARG A 598 -0.82 12.50 16.56
N ASP A 599 -1.57 12.35 15.48
CA ASP A 599 -3.01 12.09 15.52
C ASP A 599 -3.27 10.60 15.75
N CYS A 600 -3.92 10.29 16.87
CA CYS A 600 -4.19 8.92 17.32
C CYS A 600 -5.56 8.39 16.82
N GLY A 601 -6.16 9.02 15.82
CA GLY A 601 -7.44 8.58 15.26
C GLY A 601 -8.25 9.76 14.74
N GLY A 602 -8.49 9.79 13.44
CA GLY A 602 -9.32 10.79 12.77
C GLY A 602 -8.66 11.43 11.56
N ALA A 603 -7.44 11.95 11.70
CA ALA A 603 -6.78 12.67 10.62
C ALA A 603 -6.44 11.71 9.46
N THR A 604 -6.73 12.14 8.24
CA THR A 604 -6.47 11.34 7.03
C THR A 604 -5.22 11.81 6.29
N LEU A 605 -4.72 10.97 5.37
CA LEU A 605 -3.60 11.35 4.49
C LEU A 605 -3.86 12.66 3.73
N ALA A 606 -5.11 12.93 3.34
CA ALA A 606 -5.48 14.15 2.64
C ALA A 606 -5.17 15.42 3.46
N LEU A 607 -5.48 15.44 4.76
CA LEU A 607 -5.13 16.57 5.62
C LEU A 607 -3.61 16.70 5.79
N LYS A 608 -2.92 15.58 6.00
CA LYS A 608 -1.45 15.54 6.13
C LYS A 608 -0.76 16.11 4.90
N GLU A 609 -1.17 15.68 3.71
CA GLU A 609 -0.63 16.18 2.43
C GLU A 609 -0.96 17.67 2.22
N ALA A 610 -2.18 18.10 2.53
CA ALA A 610 -2.59 19.50 2.41
C ALA A 610 -1.74 20.43 3.30
N ILE A 611 -1.45 20.03 4.55
CA ILE A 611 -0.58 20.80 5.44
C ILE A 611 0.88 20.74 4.98
N ALA A 612 1.36 19.58 4.52
CA ALA A 612 2.73 19.45 3.98
C ALA A 612 2.95 20.32 2.74
N ASP A 613 1.92 20.46 1.89
CA ASP A 613 1.90 21.33 0.72
C ASP A 613 1.63 22.80 1.04
N SER A 614 1.43 23.15 2.32
CA SER A 614 1.10 24.50 2.80
C SER A 614 -0.23 25.05 2.27
N VAL A 615 -1.17 24.19 1.88
CA VAL A 615 -2.55 24.57 1.54
C VAL A 615 -3.22 25.18 2.77
N PHE A 616 -2.99 24.59 3.94
CA PHE A 616 -3.43 25.10 5.23
C PHE A 616 -2.23 25.25 6.17
N PRO A 617 -2.19 26.30 7.00
CA PRO A 617 -1.22 26.39 8.08
C PRO A 617 -1.51 25.30 9.11
N GLY A 618 -0.49 24.55 9.51
CA GLY A 618 -0.63 23.54 10.54
C GLY A 618 0.68 22.83 10.87
N PRO A 619 0.70 22.03 11.95
CA PRO A 619 1.85 21.26 12.36
C PRO A 619 2.11 20.10 11.40
N ARG A 620 3.32 19.57 11.40
CA ARG A 620 3.64 18.31 10.73
C ARG A 620 2.81 17.18 11.34
N LEU A 621 2.15 16.38 10.52
CA LEU A 621 1.27 15.32 11.02
C LEU A 621 1.90 13.93 10.89
N PHE A 622 1.81 13.17 11.97
CA PHE A 622 1.96 11.72 12.00
C PHE A 622 0.60 11.11 12.34
N ILE A 623 0.02 10.28 11.48
CA ILE A 623 -1.40 9.91 11.59
C ILE A 623 -1.57 8.41 11.79
N ALA A 624 -2.53 8.00 12.63
CA ALA A 624 -3.00 6.62 12.72
C ALA A 624 -4.09 6.28 11.68
N ASN A 625 -4.55 7.28 10.91
CA ASN A 625 -5.85 7.24 10.24
C ASN A 625 -6.95 6.92 11.25
N ARG A 626 -7.55 5.73 11.23
CA ARG A 626 -8.55 5.32 12.22
C ARG A 626 -7.96 4.38 13.25
N ALA A 627 -8.29 4.61 14.52
CA ALA A 627 -7.97 3.66 15.58
C ALA A 627 -8.76 2.35 15.41
N LEU A 628 -8.15 1.21 15.71
CA LEU A 628 -8.81 -0.09 15.64
C LEU A 628 -9.43 -0.44 17.00
N SER A 629 -10.68 -0.88 16.99
CA SER A 629 -11.43 -1.30 18.17
C SER A 629 -12.15 -2.61 17.90
N GLN A 630 -12.33 -3.45 18.91
CA GLN A 630 -13.23 -4.59 18.81
C GLN A 630 -14.70 -4.15 18.87
N THR A 631 -15.61 -5.06 18.52
CA THR A 631 -17.05 -4.89 18.77
C THR A 631 -17.31 -4.72 20.28
N GLY A 632 -18.11 -3.71 20.62
CA GLY A 632 -18.37 -3.29 22.01
C GLY A 632 -17.16 -2.68 22.73
N GLY A 633 -16.08 -2.38 22.00
CA GLY A 633 -14.87 -1.76 22.52
C GLY A 633 -14.95 -0.23 22.61
N HIS A 634 -13.85 0.40 23.03
CA HIS A 634 -13.80 1.84 23.29
C HIS A 634 -14.07 2.69 22.03
N GLY A 635 -13.69 2.18 20.85
CA GLY A 635 -13.95 2.82 19.56
C GLY A 635 -15.29 2.45 18.94
N ASP A 636 -16.11 1.61 19.58
CA ASP A 636 -17.45 1.26 19.09
C ASP A 636 -18.48 2.25 19.61
N ARG A 637 -19.06 3.04 18.71
CA ARG A 637 -20.00 4.11 19.04
C ARG A 637 -21.47 3.68 19.01
N ARG A 638 -21.75 2.41 18.73
CA ARG A 638 -23.12 1.90 18.69
C ARG A 638 -23.69 1.85 20.11
N GLY A 639 -24.94 2.30 20.25
CA GLY A 639 -25.70 2.17 21.49
C GLY A 639 -26.12 0.72 21.75
N THR A 640 -26.58 0.43 22.97
CA THR A 640 -27.00 -0.93 23.38
C THR A 640 -28.12 -1.54 22.53
N HIS A 641 -28.91 -0.72 21.85
CA HIS A 641 -30.02 -1.11 20.97
C HIS A 641 -29.73 -0.86 19.48
N ASP A 642 -28.52 -0.41 19.14
CA ASP A 642 -28.11 -0.20 17.75
C ASP A 642 -27.52 -1.50 17.19
N HIS A 643 -28.39 -2.29 16.55
CA HIS A 643 -27.99 -3.52 15.85
C HIS A 643 -27.55 -3.28 14.40
N THR A 644 -27.34 -2.02 13.99
CA THR A 644 -26.86 -1.74 12.64
C THR A 644 -25.42 -2.22 12.52
N GLN A 645 -25.24 -3.34 11.83
CA GLN A 645 -23.97 -3.68 11.22
C GLN A 645 -24.01 -3.17 9.78
N PRO A 646 -22.98 -2.47 9.31
CA PRO A 646 -22.87 -2.17 7.89
C PRO A 646 -22.72 -3.48 7.11
N CYS A 647 -23.85 -4.06 6.71
CA CYS A 647 -23.95 -5.37 6.04
C CYS A 647 -23.17 -5.41 4.71
N CYS A 648 -22.79 -4.25 4.17
CA CYS A 648 -22.08 -4.12 2.90
C CYS A 648 -20.75 -3.37 3.02
N GLY A 649 -20.15 -3.24 4.22
CA GLY A 649 -18.84 -2.58 4.39
C GLY A 649 -18.89 -1.04 4.47
N GLY A 650 -20.08 -0.46 4.65
CA GLY A 650 -20.26 0.98 4.87
C GLY A 650 -19.59 1.43 6.16
N GLU A 651 -18.31 1.80 6.08
CA GLU A 651 -17.59 2.29 7.24
C GLU A 651 -18.15 3.66 7.67
N ARG A 652 -18.59 3.80 8.92
CA ARG A 652 -18.88 5.11 9.50
C ARG A 652 -17.57 5.90 9.52
N ALA A 653 -17.58 7.12 8.98
CA ALA A 653 -16.47 8.03 9.18
C ALA A 653 -16.36 8.40 10.67
N GLY A 654 -15.14 8.62 11.15
CA GLY A 654 -14.89 8.94 12.55
C GLY A 654 -13.50 8.52 13.02
N LEU A 655 -13.30 8.61 14.33
CA LEU A 655 -12.03 8.37 15.03
C LEU A 655 -11.52 6.92 14.93
N SER A 656 -12.44 5.96 14.84
CA SER A 656 -12.15 4.53 14.93
C SER A 656 -12.90 3.70 13.91
N MET A 657 -12.42 2.48 13.68
CA MET A 657 -13.13 1.42 12.98
C MET A 657 -13.20 0.16 13.85
N VAL A 658 -14.26 -0.62 13.65
CA VAL A 658 -14.47 -1.88 14.36
C VAL A 658 -13.88 -3.04 13.54
N CYS A 659 -13.11 -3.90 14.18
CA CYS A 659 -12.62 -5.16 13.61
C CYS A 659 -12.54 -6.26 14.67
N ASP A 660 -12.85 -7.49 14.28
CA ASP A 660 -12.92 -8.64 15.18
C ASP A 660 -12.30 -9.89 14.55
N GLY A 661 -11.53 -10.63 15.32
CA GLY A 661 -10.79 -11.80 14.86
C GLY A 661 -9.50 -11.45 14.13
N VAL A 662 -8.52 -12.36 14.21
CA VAL A 662 -7.19 -12.20 13.60
C VAL A 662 -7.25 -11.81 12.12
N PRO A 663 -8.05 -12.47 11.25
CA PRO A 663 -8.10 -12.10 9.83
C PRO A 663 -8.55 -10.66 9.59
N ASP A 664 -9.54 -10.19 10.35
CA ASP A 664 -10.09 -8.85 10.18
C ASP A 664 -9.17 -7.78 10.75
N CYS A 665 -8.52 -8.07 11.88
CA CYS A 665 -7.49 -7.22 12.46
C CYS A 665 -6.30 -7.01 11.50
N ILE A 666 -5.86 -8.07 10.81
CA ILE A 666 -4.83 -7.98 9.77
C ILE A 666 -5.29 -7.09 8.61
N ARG A 667 -6.52 -7.29 8.12
CA ARG A 667 -7.11 -6.48 7.05
C ARG A 667 -7.16 -5.00 7.46
N ALA A 668 -7.68 -4.72 8.66
CA ALA A 668 -7.86 -3.36 9.17
C ALA A 668 -6.51 -2.63 9.33
N ALA A 669 -5.50 -3.29 9.91
CA ALA A 669 -4.15 -2.73 10.04
C ALA A 669 -3.51 -2.44 8.66
N ARG A 670 -3.59 -3.38 7.72
CA ARG A 670 -3.10 -3.17 6.34
C ARG A 670 -3.82 -2.03 5.65
N GLU A 671 -5.12 -1.87 5.87
CA GLU A 671 -5.90 -0.79 5.28
C GLU A 671 -5.49 0.59 5.82
N GLN A 672 -5.24 0.73 7.13
CA GLN A 672 -4.74 1.98 7.70
C GLN A 672 -3.37 2.34 7.11
N LEU A 673 -2.46 1.39 7.01
CA LEU A 673 -1.13 1.60 6.41
C LEU A 673 -1.22 1.93 4.92
N ARG A 674 -2.05 1.20 4.16
CA ARG A 674 -2.29 1.46 2.72
C ARG A 674 -2.85 2.86 2.47
N THR A 675 -3.62 3.39 3.43
CA THR A 675 -4.21 4.73 3.37
C THR A 675 -3.34 5.82 4.00
N GLY A 676 -2.06 5.52 4.27
CA GLY A 676 -1.06 6.51 4.66
C GLY A 676 -0.85 6.71 6.16
N ALA A 677 -1.32 5.78 6.99
CA ALA A 677 -1.01 5.80 8.42
C ALA A 677 0.50 5.62 8.65
N ASP A 678 1.07 6.44 9.54
CA ASP A 678 2.47 6.34 9.96
C ASP A 678 2.68 5.29 11.04
N PHE A 679 1.64 4.98 11.81
CA PHE A 679 1.62 4.01 12.90
C PHE A 679 0.19 3.47 13.09
N ILE A 680 0.02 2.42 13.89
CA ILE A 680 -1.31 1.89 14.22
C ILE A 680 -1.70 2.27 15.65
N LYS A 681 -2.96 2.71 15.84
CA LYS A 681 -3.58 2.88 17.16
C LYS A 681 -4.62 1.80 17.38
N ILE A 682 -4.60 1.16 18.55
CA ILE A 682 -5.60 0.17 18.97
C ILE A 682 -6.23 0.51 20.33
N MET A 683 -7.42 -0.01 20.59
CA MET A 683 -8.11 0.09 21.89
C MET A 683 -7.97 -1.22 22.68
N VAL A 684 -7.17 -1.22 23.75
CA VAL A 684 -6.85 -2.44 24.54
C VAL A 684 -7.44 -2.39 25.95
N GLY A 685 -7.88 -1.23 26.41
CA GLY A 685 -8.68 -1.05 27.62
C GLY A 685 -10.02 -0.40 27.31
N GLY A 686 -10.95 -0.47 28.25
CA GLY A 686 -12.15 0.36 28.18
C GLY A 686 -11.90 1.81 28.59
N GLY A 687 -12.72 2.75 28.12
CA GLY A 687 -12.44 4.17 28.26
C GLY A 687 -13.53 5.03 28.90
N VAL A 688 -13.27 6.35 28.91
CA VAL A 688 -14.12 7.38 29.50
C VAL A 688 -15.20 7.84 28.51
N ALA A 689 -14.84 8.03 27.22
CA ALA A 689 -15.69 8.66 26.20
C ALA A 689 -16.68 7.72 25.48
N SER A 690 -16.76 6.45 25.89
CA SER A 690 -17.57 5.40 25.26
C SER A 690 -18.76 4.99 26.12
N PRO A 691 -19.89 4.58 25.48
CA PRO A 691 -21.15 4.35 26.18
C PRO A 691 -21.23 3.02 26.92
N THR A 692 -20.54 1.96 26.47
CA THR A 692 -20.85 0.57 26.83
C THR A 692 -19.75 -0.18 27.59
N ASP A 693 -18.50 0.28 27.55
CA ASP A 693 -17.37 -0.37 28.22
C ASP A 693 -17.05 0.24 29.60
N LYS A 694 -16.30 -0.52 30.41
CA LYS A 694 -15.82 -0.11 31.74
C LYS A 694 -14.32 0.09 31.72
N LEU A 695 -13.79 0.99 32.55
CA LEU A 695 -12.34 1.22 32.70
C LEU A 695 -11.56 -0.07 33.02
N SER A 696 -12.18 -1.00 33.74
CA SER A 696 -11.60 -2.29 34.12
C SER A 696 -11.51 -3.31 32.98
N ASN A 697 -12.18 -3.08 31.85
CA ASN A 697 -12.24 -4.06 30.76
C ASN A 697 -10.89 -4.14 30.05
N THR A 698 -10.50 -5.36 29.66
CA THR A 698 -9.41 -5.61 28.70
C THR A 698 -10.04 -5.93 27.35
N GLN A 699 -9.56 -5.31 26.29
CA GLN A 699 -10.06 -5.40 24.92
C GLN A 699 -8.99 -6.00 24.00
N PHE A 700 -9.44 -6.65 22.92
CA PHE A 700 -8.71 -7.57 22.05
C PHE A 700 -8.07 -8.76 22.76
N THR A 701 -8.10 -9.91 22.10
CA THR A 701 -7.33 -11.09 22.49
C THR A 701 -5.85 -10.90 22.20
N SER A 702 -4.99 -11.68 22.85
CA SER A 702 -3.54 -11.66 22.57
C SER A 702 -3.24 -11.91 21.09
N ALA A 703 -3.96 -12.85 20.45
CA ALA A 703 -3.75 -13.21 19.06
C ALA A 703 -4.09 -12.05 18.11
N GLU A 704 -5.14 -11.29 18.40
CA GLU A 704 -5.50 -10.10 17.60
C GLU A 704 -4.46 -8.99 17.75
N ILE A 705 -4.01 -8.70 18.98
CA ILE A 705 -2.96 -7.69 19.22
C ILE A 705 -1.67 -8.09 18.49
N GLN A 706 -1.24 -9.35 18.65
CA GLN A 706 -0.03 -9.87 18.01
C GLN A 706 -0.12 -9.78 16.48
N ALA A 707 -1.28 -10.09 15.90
CA ALA A 707 -1.48 -9.99 14.45
C ALA A 707 -1.40 -8.54 13.95
N ILE A 708 -1.94 -7.57 14.70
CA ILE A 708 -1.83 -6.15 14.37
C ILE A 708 -0.38 -5.68 14.49
N VAL A 709 0.32 -6.10 15.54
CA VAL A 709 1.74 -5.79 15.77
C VAL A 709 2.60 -6.36 14.65
N GLU A 710 2.41 -7.62 14.27
CA GLU A 710 3.14 -8.26 13.17
C GLU A 710 2.95 -7.51 11.85
N VAL A 711 1.73 -7.04 11.55
CA VAL A 711 1.48 -6.20 10.37
C VAL A 711 2.25 -4.88 10.47
N ALA A 712 2.17 -4.16 11.59
CA ALA A 712 2.90 -2.90 11.76
C ALA A 712 4.42 -3.08 11.62
N GLU A 713 4.98 -4.13 12.21
CA GLU A 713 6.41 -4.48 12.11
C GLU A 713 6.82 -4.81 10.68
N SER A 714 5.98 -5.55 9.93
CA SER A 714 6.26 -5.89 8.53
C SER A 714 6.30 -4.66 7.60
N TYR A 715 5.71 -3.53 8.03
CA TYR A 715 5.78 -2.23 7.35
C TYR A 715 6.85 -1.30 7.94
N GLY A 716 7.64 -1.77 8.92
CA GLY A 716 8.69 -0.99 9.57
C GLY A 716 8.16 0.09 10.53
N THR A 717 6.94 -0.08 11.06
CA THR A 717 6.35 0.85 12.04
C THR A 717 5.91 0.11 13.31
N TYR A 718 5.14 0.78 14.17
CA TYR A 718 4.79 0.34 15.51
C TYR A 718 3.30 0.52 15.84
N VAL A 719 2.89 -0.11 16.94
CA VAL A 719 1.53 -0.02 17.48
C VAL A 719 1.53 0.75 18.80
N THR A 720 0.49 1.55 19.00
CA THR A 720 0.14 2.20 20.27
C THR A 720 -1.22 1.75 20.77
N ALA A 721 -1.43 1.71 22.08
CA ALA A 721 -2.67 1.25 22.67
C ALA A 721 -3.26 2.24 23.66
N HIS A 722 -4.57 2.48 23.54
CA HIS A 722 -5.37 3.06 24.62
C HIS A 722 -5.49 2.04 25.75
N ALA A 723 -4.93 2.35 26.93
CA ALA A 723 -5.02 1.49 28.11
C ALA A 723 -4.88 2.29 29.42
N TYR A 724 -5.82 2.10 30.34
CA TYR A 724 -5.80 2.74 31.66
C TYR A 724 -5.17 1.88 32.75
N THR A 725 -5.59 0.62 32.87
CA THR A 725 -5.30 -0.24 34.03
C THR A 725 -4.01 -1.04 33.87
N PRO A 726 -3.32 -1.44 34.97
CA PRO A 726 -2.16 -2.33 34.93
C PRO A 726 -2.40 -3.58 34.10
N ARG A 727 -3.59 -4.19 34.22
CA ARG A 727 -3.97 -5.39 33.45
C ARG A 727 -3.95 -5.13 31.95
N ALA A 728 -4.61 -4.06 31.49
CA ALA A 728 -4.68 -3.73 30.06
C ALA A 728 -3.29 -3.31 29.52
N ILE A 729 -2.51 -2.57 30.30
CA ILE A 729 -1.17 -2.12 29.93
C ILE A 729 -0.22 -3.32 29.77
N ARG A 730 -0.19 -4.21 30.76
CA ARG A 730 0.63 -5.44 30.70
C ARG A 730 0.20 -6.33 29.54
N HIS A 731 -1.11 -6.43 29.27
CA HIS A 731 -1.65 -7.18 28.13
C HIS A 731 -1.17 -6.60 26.79
N ALA A 732 -1.24 -5.28 26.60
CA ALA A 732 -0.75 -4.62 25.39
C ALA A 732 0.76 -4.86 25.18
N ILE A 733 1.58 -4.57 26.20
CA ILE A 733 3.04 -4.61 26.09
C ILE A 733 3.56 -6.05 25.92
N SER A 734 2.96 -7.01 26.63
CA SER A 734 3.36 -8.43 26.52
C SER A 734 3.10 -8.99 25.11
N ASN A 735 2.22 -8.34 24.34
CA ASN A 735 1.89 -8.71 22.96
C ASN A 735 2.53 -7.77 21.92
N GLY A 736 3.54 -6.97 22.29
CA GLY A 736 4.40 -6.24 21.36
C GLY A 736 3.99 -4.78 21.08
N VAL A 737 2.99 -4.24 21.78
CA VAL A 737 2.67 -2.80 21.69
C VAL A 737 3.81 -1.95 22.25
N ARG A 738 4.21 -0.91 21.51
CA ARG A 738 5.37 -0.06 21.83
C ARG A 738 5.00 1.23 22.57
N GLY A 739 3.76 1.69 22.48
CA GLY A 739 3.30 2.91 23.16
C GLY A 739 1.99 2.72 23.89
N ILE A 740 1.90 3.28 25.09
CA ILE A 740 0.69 3.27 25.92
C ILE A 740 0.17 4.69 26.05
N GLU A 741 -1.09 4.86 25.71
CA GLU A 741 -1.82 6.11 25.83
C GLU A 741 -2.59 6.16 27.15
N HIS A 742 -2.66 7.33 27.78
CA HIS A 742 -3.29 7.60 29.08
C HIS A 742 -2.54 7.00 30.26
N GLY A 743 -2.66 5.68 30.50
CA GLY A 743 -1.96 4.96 31.56
C GLY A 743 -2.21 5.48 32.98
N ASN A 744 -3.40 6.00 33.29
CA ASN A 744 -3.65 6.69 34.57
C ASN A 744 -3.48 5.83 35.83
N PHE A 745 -3.46 4.50 35.71
CA PHE A 745 -3.31 3.58 36.83
C PHE A 745 -2.01 2.75 36.79
N VAL A 746 -0.97 3.22 36.08
CA VAL A 746 0.35 2.54 36.10
C VAL A 746 0.83 2.37 37.53
N ASP A 747 1.09 1.12 37.92
CA ASP A 747 1.75 0.74 39.18
C ASP A 747 3.24 0.45 38.95
N GLU A 748 4.01 0.31 40.03
CA GLU A 748 5.47 0.10 39.99
C GLU A 748 5.86 -1.15 39.16
N ASP A 749 5.13 -2.25 39.30
CA ASP A 749 5.38 -3.48 38.55
C ASP A 749 5.17 -3.29 37.05
N THR A 750 4.10 -2.58 36.68
CA THR A 750 3.80 -2.25 35.29
C THR A 750 4.83 -1.27 34.74
N ALA A 751 5.23 -0.26 35.51
CA ALA A 751 6.25 0.71 35.11
C ALA A 751 7.61 0.04 34.87
N ARG A 752 7.98 -0.93 35.72
CA ARG A 752 9.18 -1.76 35.51
C ARG A 752 9.09 -2.58 34.22
N LEU A 753 7.96 -3.22 33.95
CA LEU A 753 7.74 -3.94 32.69
C LEU A 753 7.81 -3.01 31.48
N MET A 754 7.19 -1.82 31.56
CA MET A 754 7.26 -0.80 30.52
C MET A 754 8.70 -0.41 30.21
N LYS A 755 9.50 -0.17 31.26
CA LYS A 755 10.92 0.14 31.13
C LYS A 755 11.69 -1.01 30.48
N GLU A 756 11.51 -2.23 30.96
CA GLU A 756 12.18 -3.44 30.45
C GLU A 756 11.90 -3.64 28.95
N ARG A 757 10.66 -3.40 28.53
CA ARG A 757 10.21 -3.56 27.14
C ARG A 757 10.46 -2.34 26.26
N GLY A 758 11.00 -1.25 26.81
CA GLY A 758 11.20 0.00 26.10
C GLY A 758 9.90 0.64 25.61
N ALA A 759 8.78 0.40 26.32
CA ALA A 759 7.49 0.98 25.99
C ALA A 759 7.42 2.45 26.42
N TRP A 760 6.79 3.26 25.57
CA TRP A 760 6.54 4.67 25.84
C TRP A 760 5.22 4.86 26.59
N LEU A 761 5.13 5.94 27.36
CA LEU A 761 3.89 6.38 28.00
C LEU A 761 3.53 7.78 27.52
N THR A 762 2.28 7.98 27.07
CA THR A 762 1.74 9.29 26.69
C THR A 762 0.51 9.60 27.54
N PRO A 763 0.67 10.19 28.73
CA PRO A 763 -0.45 10.64 29.55
C PRO A 763 -1.16 11.83 28.91
N THR A 764 -2.43 12.02 29.23
CA THR A 764 -3.28 13.05 28.62
C THR A 764 -4.12 13.75 29.69
N LEU A 765 -3.49 14.27 30.74
CA LEU A 765 -4.19 14.66 31.96
C LEU A 765 -5.12 15.86 31.77
N VAL A 766 -4.77 16.76 30.85
CA VAL A 766 -5.49 17.98 30.52
C VAL A 766 -6.88 17.70 29.99
N THR A 767 -7.11 16.59 29.28
CA THR A 767 -8.45 16.24 28.80
C THR A 767 -9.41 16.01 29.97
N TYR A 768 -8.96 15.30 31.02
CA TYR A 768 -9.79 15.05 32.20
C TYR A 768 -10.01 16.30 33.02
N ALA A 769 -8.98 17.13 33.16
CA ALA A 769 -9.06 18.41 33.86
C ALA A 769 -10.01 19.38 33.15
N ALA A 770 -9.92 19.49 31.82
CA ALA A 770 -10.79 20.32 31.01
C ALA A 770 -12.24 19.82 31.07
N MET A 771 -12.48 18.52 30.93
CA MET A 771 -13.82 17.94 31.06
C MET A 771 -14.45 18.12 32.45
N ALA A 772 -13.65 18.31 33.50
CA ALA A 772 -14.11 18.56 34.86
C ALA A 772 -14.29 20.06 35.18
N ASP A 773 -13.85 20.97 34.32
CA ASP A 773 -13.94 22.41 34.54
C ASP A 773 -15.40 22.89 34.35
N ASN A 774 -15.88 23.69 35.30
CA ASN A 774 -17.22 24.27 35.28
C ASN A 774 -17.49 25.09 34.00
N LYS A 775 -16.46 25.64 33.35
CA LYS A 775 -16.62 26.36 32.08
C LYS A 775 -17.13 25.48 30.93
N TYR A 776 -17.03 24.16 31.06
CA TYR A 776 -17.55 23.16 30.11
C TYR A 776 -18.64 22.27 30.73
N ALA A 777 -19.35 22.77 31.75
CA ALA A 777 -20.45 22.04 32.38
C ALA A 777 -21.47 21.56 31.34
N GLY A 778 -21.83 20.27 31.42
CA GLY A 778 -22.76 19.62 30.47
C GLY A 778 -22.10 19.06 29.22
N PHE A 779 -20.79 19.22 29.02
CA PHE A 779 -20.09 18.63 27.88
C PHE A 779 -20.06 17.09 27.95
N LEU A 780 -19.80 16.54 29.15
CA LEU A 780 -19.82 15.10 29.41
C LEU A 780 -21.21 14.61 29.86
N PRO A 781 -21.69 13.48 29.33
CA PRO A 781 -22.84 12.78 29.91
C PRO A 781 -22.57 12.35 31.36
N PRO A 782 -23.60 12.28 32.25
CA PRO A 782 -23.40 11.97 33.67
C PRO A 782 -22.65 10.66 33.95
N GLY A 783 -22.91 9.61 33.17
CA GLY A 783 -22.21 8.32 33.31
C GLY A 783 -20.70 8.40 33.01
N ASN A 784 -20.30 9.32 32.12
CA ASN A 784 -18.91 9.54 31.74
C ASN A 784 -18.19 10.46 32.74
N ALA A 785 -18.91 11.40 33.35
CA ALA A 785 -18.37 12.30 34.37
C ALA A 785 -17.83 11.55 35.60
N ALA A 786 -18.50 10.48 36.04
CA ALA A 786 -18.01 9.66 37.15
C ALA A 786 -16.67 8.97 36.84
N LYS A 787 -16.54 8.41 35.62
CA LYS A 787 -15.27 7.81 35.15
C LYS A 787 -14.15 8.85 35.10
N ASN A 788 -14.47 10.10 34.71
CA ASN A 788 -13.51 11.19 34.56
C ASN A 788 -12.84 11.59 35.90
N VAL A 789 -13.60 11.61 36.99
CA VAL A 789 -13.06 11.93 38.34
C VAL A 789 -12.05 10.88 38.79
N GLU A 790 -12.39 9.60 38.62
CA GLU A 790 -11.52 8.48 39.03
C GLU A 790 -10.14 8.52 38.35
N VAL A 791 -10.11 8.81 37.04
CA VAL A 791 -8.86 8.82 36.26
C VAL A 791 -8.00 10.06 36.53
N LEU A 792 -8.61 11.21 36.82
CA LEU A 792 -7.89 12.47 37.07
C LEU A 792 -7.04 12.39 38.35
N GLU A 793 -7.59 11.82 39.42
CA GLU A 793 -6.88 11.72 40.71
C GLU A 793 -5.65 10.81 40.63
N LYS A 794 -5.72 9.73 39.86
CA LYS A 794 -4.64 8.74 39.74
C LYS A 794 -3.55 9.13 38.74
N GLY A 795 -3.87 9.96 37.75
CA GLY A 795 -2.96 10.31 36.66
C GLY A 795 -1.64 10.97 37.11
N LEU A 796 -1.67 11.84 38.13
CA LEU A 796 -0.45 12.47 38.65
C LEU A 796 0.49 11.48 39.35
N GLU A 797 -0.06 10.49 40.04
CA GLU A 797 0.76 9.47 40.70
C GLU A 797 1.34 8.47 39.69
N SER A 798 0.59 8.15 38.64
CA SER A 798 1.10 7.38 37.49
C SER A 798 2.32 8.06 36.85
N LEU A 799 2.28 9.38 36.65
CA LEU A 799 3.43 10.14 36.14
C LEU A 799 4.67 9.96 37.02
N ARG A 800 4.53 10.13 38.35
CA ARG A 800 5.66 9.97 39.28
C ARG A 800 6.22 8.54 39.25
N THR A 801 5.32 7.56 39.25
CA THR A 801 5.66 6.14 39.21
C THR A 801 6.44 5.78 37.94
N ALA A 802 5.92 6.18 36.78
CA ALA A 802 6.56 5.93 35.49
C ALA A 802 7.94 6.61 35.38
N THR A 803 8.07 7.86 35.84
CA THR A 803 9.35 8.59 35.84
C THR A 803 10.37 7.94 36.77
N ARG A 804 9.99 7.56 37.99
CA ARG A 804 10.90 6.85 38.92
C ARG A 804 11.42 5.53 38.34
N ALA A 805 10.57 4.80 37.61
CA ALA A 805 10.96 3.58 36.92
C ALA A 805 11.78 3.84 35.63
N GLY A 806 11.95 5.09 35.21
CA GLY A 806 12.69 5.48 34.03
C GLY A 806 11.99 5.21 32.70
N VAL A 807 10.65 5.07 32.72
CA VAL A 807 9.81 4.97 31.52
C VAL A 807 9.90 6.28 30.73
N LYS A 808 10.02 6.20 29.40
CA LYS A 808 10.05 7.41 28.58
C LYS A 808 8.64 7.96 28.41
N ILE A 809 8.44 9.22 28.77
CA ILE A 809 7.15 9.89 28.77
C ILE A 809 7.08 10.91 27.63
N CYS A 810 5.96 10.92 26.91
CA CYS A 810 5.62 11.91 25.89
C CYS A 810 4.49 12.83 26.38
N TYR A 811 4.45 14.05 25.83
CA TYR A 811 3.35 14.98 25.98
C TYR A 811 2.16 14.52 25.14
N GLY A 812 0.95 14.60 25.69
CA GLY A 812 -0.29 14.28 25.00
C GLY A 812 -1.43 15.14 25.55
N SER A 813 -2.31 15.63 24.68
CA SER A 813 -3.46 16.43 25.13
C SER A 813 -4.80 15.67 25.12
N ASP A 814 -5.10 14.94 24.04
CA ASP A 814 -6.36 14.18 23.86
C ASP A 814 -7.64 15.01 24.05
N LEU A 815 -7.62 16.27 23.63
CA LEU A 815 -8.74 17.18 23.78
C LEU A 815 -9.75 17.03 22.64
N LEU A 816 -11.03 17.07 22.98
CA LEU A 816 -12.14 16.84 22.06
C LEU A 816 -13.02 18.09 21.95
N GLY A 817 -13.37 18.47 20.71
CA GLY A 817 -14.31 19.54 20.44
C GLY A 817 -13.84 20.92 20.95
N PRO A 818 -14.68 21.65 21.71
CA PRO A 818 -14.33 22.97 22.25
C PRO A 818 -13.18 22.90 23.27
N LEU A 819 -12.87 21.73 23.84
CA LEU A 819 -11.78 21.57 24.81
C LEU A 819 -10.40 21.78 24.18
N THR A 820 -10.28 21.71 22.85
CA THR A 820 -9.02 21.89 22.12
C THR A 820 -8.34 23.25 22.38
N SER A 821 -9.03 24.23 22.99
CA SER A 821 -8.43 25.47 23.50
C SER A 821 -7.46 25.26 24.66
N GLU A 822 -7.63 24.18 25.43
CA GLU A 822 -6.88 23.90 26.65
C GLU A 822 -5.54 23.19 26.40
N GLN A 823 -5.13 23.00 25.15
CA GLN A 823 -4.01 22.15 24.73
C GLN A 823 -2.73 22.35 25.51
N LEU A 824 -2.42 23.60 25.89
CA LEU A 824 -1.20 23.93 26.62
C LEU A 824 -1.28 23.55 28.10
N GLY A 825 -2.47 23.53 28.72
CA GLY A 825 -2.67 23.36 30.16
C GLY A 825 -2.10 22.07 30.77
N GLU A 826 -1.72 21.10 29.94
CA GLU A 826 -0.96 19.92 30.35
C GLU A 826 0.40 20.29 30.98
N PHE A 827 1.07 21.38 30.54
CA PHE A 827 2.33 21.84 31.14
C PHE A 827 2.17 22.16 32.63
N LYS A 828 1.20 23.02 32.97
CA LYS A 828 0.85 23.32 34.37
C LYS A 828 0.49 22.08 35.18
N ILE A 829 -0.25 21.15 34.59
CA ILE A 829 -0.68 19.92 35.28
C ILE A 829 0.54 19.04 35.59
N ARG A 830 1.41 18.82 34.60
CA ARG A 830 2.60 17.97 34.75
C ARG A 830 3.63 18.53 35.72
N ARG A 831 3.73 19.86 35.85
CA ARG A 831 4.63 20.52 36.82
C ARG A 831 4.34 20.14 38.28
N ARG A 832 3.15 19.60 38.57
CA ARG A 832 2.79 19.06 39.90
C ARG A 832 3.45 17.70 40.20
N ALA A 833 4.05 17.05 39.21
CA ALA A 833 4.61 15.70 39.32
C ALA A 833 6.03 15.56 38.76
N LEU A 834 6.42 16.39 37.80
CA LEU A 834 7.70 16.30 37.07
C LEU A 834 8.46 17.63 37.13
N SER A 835 9.77 17.57 36.92
CA SER A 835 10.59 18.78 36.79
C SER A 835 10.38 19.47 35.44
N ASP A 836 10.64 20.78 35.37
CA ASP A 836 10.46 21.60 34.16
C ASP A 836 11.26 21.03 32.96
N ALA A 837 12.48 20.55 33.20
CA ALA A 837 13.32 19.90 32.19
C ALA A 837 12.74 18.56 31.68
N GLU A 838 12.17 17.73 32.56
CA GLU A 838 11.53 16.47 32.17
C GLU A 838 10.28 16.72 31.31
N ILE A 839 9.51 17.75 31.65
CA ILE A 839 8.30 18.13 30.91
C ILE A 839 8.67 18.67 29.53
N LEU A 840 9.67 19.54 29.44
CA LEU A 840 10.15 20.05 28.16
C LEU A 840 10.64 18.90 27.26
N LYS A 841 11.40 17.95 27.82
CA LYS A 841 11.87 16.76 27.10
C LYS A 841 10.70 15.89 26.61
N ALA A 842 9.65 15.76 27.42
CA ALA A 842 8.43 15.04 27.06
C ALA A 842 7.66 15.71 25.90
N ALA A 843 7.80 17.02 25.70
CA ALA A 843 7.17 17.75 24.60
C ALA A 843 8.08 17.99 23.39
N THR A 844 9.31 17.48 23.37
CA THR A 844 10.29 17.75 22.31
C THR A 844 11.06 16.47 21.91
N VAL A 845 12.05 16.07 22.71
CA VAL A 845 12.99 14.99 22.37
C VAL A 845 12.34 13.60 22.41
N ASN A 846 11.59 13.30 23.48
CA ASN A 846 10.97 11.99 23.66
C ASN A 846 9.97 11.67 22.54
N PRO A 847 9.00 12.56 22.20
CA PRO A 847 8.06 12.28 21.13
C PRO A 847 8.73 12.25 19.76
N ALA A 848 9.77 13.07 19.50
CA ALA A 848 10.57 12.96 18.28
C ALA A 848 11.22 11.57 18.14
N GLU A 849 11.73 11.00 19.24
CA GLU A 849 12.26 9.63 19.22
C GLU A 849 11.16 8.58 19.05
N MET A 850 10.01 8.75 19.71
CA MET A 850 8.88 7.82 19.60
C MET A 850 8.38 7.70 18.15
N ILE A 851 8.27 8.81 17.43
CA ILE A 851 7.81 8.85 16.03
C ILE A 851 8.93 8.55 15.00
N GLY A 852 10.12 8.15 15.46
CA GLY A 852 11.23 7.78 14.58
C GLY A 852 11.98 8.95 13.93
N GLN A 853 11.91 10.15 14.53
CA GLN A 853 12.49 11.40 14.03
C GLN A 853 13.52 12.02 15.00
N LYS A 854 14.16 11.21 15.86
CA LYS A 854 15.15 11.68 16.85
C LYS A 854 16.34 12.46 16.27
N ASP A 855 16.66 12.18 15.00
CA ASP A 855 17.81 12.75 14.29
C ASP A 855 17.41 13.96 13.40
N PHE A 856 16.15 14.41 13.50
CA PHE A 856 15.62 15.49 12.68
C PHE A 856 14.72 16.48 13.44
N LEU A 857 13.97 16.05 14.47
CA LEU A 857 13.03 16.88 15.23
C LEU A 857 13.39 16.97 16.72
N GLY A 858 12.79 17.95 17.40
CA GLY A 858 12.78 18.05 18.87
C GLY A 858 14.04 18.62 19.51
N GLN A 859 15.02 19.10 18.73
CA GLN A 859 16.26 19.70 19.22
C GLN A 859 16.72 20.86 18.33
N ILE A 860 17.44 21.82 18.93
CA ILE A 860 18.13 22.89 18.20
C ILE A 860 19.57 22.43 17.95
N ARG A 861 19.80 21.80 16.80
CA ARG A 861 21.10 21.23 16.43
C ARG A 861 21.26 21.26 14.92
N GLU A 862 22.50 21.39 14.45
CA GLU A 862 22.81 21.34 13.02
C GLU A 862 22.22 20.09 12.35
N GLY A 863 21.61 20.29 11.18
CA GLY A 863 20.92 19.27 10.39
C GLY A 863 19.47 18.99 10.81
N TYR A 864 19.01 19.51 11.95
CA TYR A 864 17.62 19.35 12.39
C TYR A 864 16.68 20.31 11.68
N ALA A 865 15.38 20.02 11.69
CA ALA A 865 14.36 20.93 11.19
C ALA A 865 14.42 22.27 11.91
N ALA A 866 14.25 23.37 11.18
CA ALA A 866 14.09 24.70 11.74
C ALA A 866 12.65 24.90 12.27
N ASP A 867 12.28 24.07 13.24
CA ASP A 867 11.05 24.13 14.02
C ASP A 867 11.42 24.74 15.38
N LEU A 868 11.18 26.05 15.55
CA LEU A 868 11.68 26.85 16.67
C LEU A 868 10.59 27.73 17.27
N LEU A 869 10.65 27.92 18.57
CA LEU A 869 9.85 28.90 19.30
C LEU A 869 10.77 30.00 19.84
N VAL A 870 10.41 31.25 19.59
CA VAL A 870 11.07 32.40 20.21
C VAL A 870 10.29 32.78 21.45
N MET A 871 10.92 32.64 22.62
CA MET A 871 10.30 32.81 23.92
C MET A 871 10.84 34.05 24.64
N GLY A 872 9.96 34.77 25.34
CA GLY A 872 10.30 35.91 26.18
C GLY A 872 10.81 35.53 27.57
N ALA A 873 10.60 34.28 27.99
CA ALA A 873 10.97 33.75 29.30
C ALA A 873 11.60 32.35 29.16
N ASN A 874 12.37 31.95 30.18
CA ASN A 874 13.08 30.67 30.20
C ASN A 874 12.14 29.51 30.59
N PRO A 875 11.88 28.54 29.69
CA PRO A 875 11.04 27.38 30.01
C PRO A 875 11.70 26.37 30.96
N LEU A 876 13.01 26.46 31.22
CA LEU A 876 13.70 25.58 32.18
C LEU A 876 13.59 26.08 33.62
N ASP A 877 13.30 27.37 33.84
CA ASP A 877 12.97 27.90 35.17
C ASP A 877 11.49 27.74 35.49
N ASP A 878 10.64 27.84 34.46
CA ASP A 878 9.20 27.64 34.56
C ASP A 878 8.62 27.15 33.23
N VAL A 879 8.26 25.86 33.15
CA VAL A 879 7.70 25.31 31.91
C VAL A 879 6.27 25.81 31.64
N SER A 880 5.57 26.35 32.65
CA SER A 880 4.23 26.92 32.48
C SER A 880 4.22 28.25 31.72
N VAL A 881 5.39 28.77 31.33
CA VAL A 881 5.48 29.88 30.37
C VAL A 881 4.80 29.53 29.04
N PHE A 882 4.75 28.25 28.66
CA PHE A 882 4.01 27.78 27.48
C PHE A 882 2.49 27.91 27.65
N ASP A 883 1.95 27.88 28.87
CA ASP A 883 0.51 28.04 29.16
C ASP A 883 0.00 29.47 28.92
N GLN A 884 0.91 30.43 28.78
CA GLN A 884 0.62 31.86 28.57
C GLN A 884 1.27 32.31 27.25
N PRO A 885 0.88 31.72 26.11
CA PRO A 885 1.49 32.02 24.83
C PRO A 885 1.34 33.50 24.47
N GLU A 886 0.27 34.15 24.89
CA GLU A 886 0.02 35.58 24.73
C GLU A 886 1.00 36.48 25.50
N LYS A 887 1.76 35.95 26.45
CA LYS A 887 2.82 36.72 27.14
C LYS A 887 4.21 36.29 26.71
N ASN A 888 4.41 34.98 26.56
CA ASN A 888 5.75 34.41 26.48
C ASN A 888 6.13 33.92 25.08
N LEU A 889 5.18 33.52 24.24
CA LEU A 889 5.47 33.05 22.89
C LEU A 889 5.50 34.22 21.92
N LEU A 890 6.71 34.60 21.50
CA LEU A 890 6.93 35.78 20.65
C LEU A 890 6.83 35.45 19.17
N ALA A 891 7.27 34.26 18.76
CA ALA A 891 7.13 33.79 17.39
C ALA A 891 7.16 32.25 17.31
N VAL A 892 6.49 31.73 16.29
CA VAL A 892 6.48 30.32 15.90
C VAL A 892 7.13 30.18 14.53
N ILE A 893 8.21 29.40 14.47
CA ILE A 893 8.93 29.06 13.25
C ILE A 893 8.72 27.56 13.00
N LYS A 894 8.27 27.21 11.79
CA LYS A 894 8.13 25.83 11.35
C LYS A 894 8.72 25.71 9.96
N ASP A 895 9.51 24.67 9.72
CA ASP A 895 10.19 24.43 8.44
C ASP A 895 10.96 25.68 7.96
N GLY A 896 11.55 26.43 8.91
CA GLY A 896 12.29 27.67 8.69
C GLY A 896 11.47 28.88 8.27
N ARG A 897 10.13 28.81 8.33
CA ARG A 897 9.24 29.93 8.04
C ARG A 897 8.63 30.49 9.32
N VAL A 898 8.58 31.81 9.42
CA VAL A 898 7.86 32.48 10.51
C VAL A 898 6.35 32.44 10.21
N TYR A 899 5.61 31.58 10.93
CA TYR A 899 4.16 31.40 10.75
C TYR A 899 3.35 32.35 11.62
N ASP A 900 3.83 32.67 12.82
CA ASP A 900 3.22 33.62 13.72
C ASP A 900 4.32 34.41 14.41
N SER A 901 4.12 35.72 14.58
CA SER A 901 5.07 36.58 15.26
C SER A 901 4.40 37.83 15.79
N ARG A 902 4.67 38.11 17.07
CA ARG A 902 4.28 39.33 17.78
C ARG A 902 5.49 40.19 18.10
N TRP A 903 6.67 39.75 17.66
CA TRP A 903 7.91 40.47 17.82
C TRP A 903 8.21 41.28 16.56
N SER A 904 8.17 42.62 16.68
CA SER A 904 8.34 43.54 15.55
C SER A 904 9.65 43.37 14.77
N ARG A 905 10.67 42.73 15.36
CA ARG A 905 11.95 42.44 14.71
C ARG A 905 11.92 41.20 13.83
N LEU A 906 10.93 40.32 13.98
CA LEU A 906 10.82 39.07 13.23
C LEU A 906 9.50 39.06 12.44
N PRO A 907 9.51 39.46 11.16
CA PRO A 907 8.28 39.54 10.36
C PRO A 907 7.75 38.16 9.98
N VAL A 908 6.42 38.04 9.88
CA VAL A 908 5.73 36.83 9.40
C VAL A 908 6.00 36.62 7.90
N ASP A 909 6.38 35.39 7.53
CA ASP A 909 6.66 35.00 6.15
C ASP A 909 5.42 34.55 5.40
N VAL A 910 4.46 34.00 6.13
CA VAL A 910 3.24 33.37 5.61
C VAL A 910 2.12 34.39 5.74
N LYS A 911 2.05 35.37 4.83
CA LYS A 911 0.93 36.33 4.78
C LYS A 911 -0.31 35.65 4.19
N ASP A 912 -1.49 36.07 4.66
CA ASP A 912 -2.79 35.47 4.31
C ASP A 912 -3.23 35.67 2.84
N GLU A 913 -2.48 36.42 2.02
CA GLU A 913 -2.89 36.77 0.66
C GLU A 913 -1.85 36.36 -0.38
N VAL A 914 -2.09 35.24 -1.06
CA VAL A 914 -1.57 35.05 -2.42
C VAL A 914 -2.56 35.78 -3.34
N ASN A 915 -2.22 37.00 -3.74
CA ASN A 915 -3.04 37.76 -4.67
C ASN A 915 -2.88 37.15 -6.08
N PHE A 916 -3.84 36.33 -6.51
CA PHE A 916 -3.84 35.71 -7.84
C PHE A 916 -4.23 36.66 -8.97
N ILE A 917 -4.61 37.90 -8.63
CA ILE A 917 -5.02 38.93 -9.60
C ILE A 917 -3.79 39.67 -10.19
N GLU A 918 -2.64 39.64 -9.49
CA GLU A 918 -1.33 40.13 -9.98
C GLU A 918 -0.51 39.02 -10.67
#